data_AF-A0A6L3ST24-F1
#
_entry.id   AF-A0A6L3ST24-F1
#
_cell.length_a   1.000
_cell.length_b   1.000
_cell.length_c   1.000
_cell.angle_alpha   90.00
_cell.angle_beta   90.00
_cell.angle_gamma   90.00
#
_symmetry.space_group_name_H-M   'P 1'
#
loop_
_entity.id
_entity.type
_entity.pdbx_description
1 polymer ?
#
loop_
_entity_poly.entity_id
_entity_poly.type
_entity_poly.pdbx_seq_one_letter_code
_entity_poly.pdbx_strand_id
1 'polypeptide(L)'
;MPRSRQPVPRRQLVQPRLLESPDARCGYQHRTDRGGPRRGCRGFAGRDVALSLHPAVEFGAGETPPSFASRLACRSGVPNARVFCSEMGIGFAGIVAGREPALASLARLVEMDVRLLRDQAIVAAEPGYRLRGQDLARHSLARTRVRICPLCLAEDIQRSSHPPASSAYGRATWCVAHLRTCDVHAVALLELDPPLGRATANDFAAVAARHIDGLGAMADAAQRREVSGLERYLLARLNGEATSAPWLDEMPFHAAAKVCEMIGAVATYGRRANLNRLGEDDWHVAGARGYAIASGGPSVVDRFLTDLRLSHKEGWLVANGPTAWFGRLYQWLAHYNENPAYDGLRQVVSDNLIGNVPLAPGERLFGKAVTVRKLHSLRTAYLETGLHPTRLRKVLSFTGHIAPDHSALSDHAVVFDAAATAGLLGRLSTALTFLELGPYLNTNRVQAKLLVEAGFIKPVVDGADEEVGWRCYAREDADAFLDALNAKAESVELIPEGAACILDAAKRACCHSREIVSLILGGQLAWVGRQRAERGYDAILVQVGEVRRHVRGRDLDGIPLSAAYKVLRTNWRVLNALVDNGIIATSIQRHPVNRAPLAVVSHEELRRFQDTYVSLVAFAEELGVHHLKLKRALAERGVHPELAPDRFHASFYRRELVTGLAADPERLGRNRISRGPSRSRHPGRLEHPTPSARARSCPEVSSPAKRGCRPGSR
;
A
#
# COMPACT_ATOMS: atom_id res chain seq x y z
N MET A 1 6.54 -31.13 42.19
CA MET A 1 7.72 -31.62 42.95
C MET A 1 8.87 -30.63 42.76
N PRO A 2 9.03 -29.61 43.62
CA PRO A 2 10.18 -28.70 43.53
C PRO A 2 11.31 -29.21 44.44
N ARG A 3 12.49 -29.43 43.87
CA ARG A 3 13.70 -29.74 44.66
C ARG A 3 14.37 -28.46 45.15
N SER A 4 14.68 -28.51 46.43
CA SER A 4 15.23 -27.49 47.31
C SER A 4 16.63 -27.02 46.92
N ARG A 5 16.87 -25.71 47.07
CA ARG A 5 18.20 -25.09 47.08
C ARG A 5 18.81 -25.24 48.48
N GLN A 6 20.00 -25.82 48.57
CA GLN A 6 20.85 -25.75 49.77
C GLN A 6 21.88 -24.60 49.64
N PRO A 7 22.20 -23.88 50.73
CA PRO A 7 23.23 -22.85 50.74
C PRO A 7 24.61 -23.41 51.13
N VAL A 8 25.67 -22.96 50.45
CA VAL A 8 27.08 -23.29 50.74
C VAL A 8 27.65 -22.24 51.72
N PRO A 9 28.43 -22.63 52.76
CA PRO A 9 28.88 -21.72 53.81
C PRO A 9 30.10 -20.87 53.42
N ARG A 10 30.10 -19.61 53.87
CA ARG A 10 31.20 -18.65 53.76
C ARG A 10 32.41 -19.09 54.60
N ARG A 11 33.58 -19.24 53.97
CA ARG A 11 34.86 -19.36 54.67
C ARG A 11 35.35 -17.99 55.15
N GLN A 12 35.70 -17.95 56.43
CA GLN A 12 36.36 -16.85 57.14
C GLN A 12 37.74 -16.56 56.54
N LEU A 13 38.02 -15.29 56.26
CA LEU A 13 39.37 -14.79 56.02
C LEU A 13 39.91 -14.19 57.32
N VAL A 14 41.01 -14.76 57.79
CA VAL A 14 41.80 -14.35 58.95
C VAL A 14 42.56 -13.07 58.59
N GLN A 15 42.43 -12.04 59.43
CA GLN A 15 43.22 -10.80 59.39
C GLN A 15 44.65 -11.03 59.93
N PRO A 16 45.66 -10.34 59.38
CA PRO A 16 46.87 -10.01 60.13
C PRO A 16 46.84 -8.56 60.65
N ARG A 17 47.44 -8.41 61.82
CA ARG A 17 47.46 -7.26 62.73
C ARG A 17 48.17 -6.02 62.17
N LEU A 18 47.61 -4.88 62.57
CA LEU A 18 48.18 -3.53 62.53
C LEU A 18 49.41 -3.41 63.44
N LEU A 19 50.43 -2.69 62.95
CA LEU A 19 51.42 -1.98 63.76
C LEU A 19 51.32 -0.48 63.41
N GLU A 20 50.83 0.24 64.41
CA GLU A 20 50.86 1.65 64.79
C GLU A 20 51.49 2.73 63.85
N SER A 21 50.61 3.67 63.49
CA SER A 21 50.72 5.14 63.25
C SER A 21 51.85 5.92 63.98
N PRO A 22 52.22 7.19 63.60
CA PRO A 22 51.23 8.27 63.40
C PRO A 22 51.52 9.47 62.46
N ASP A 23 50.43 10.23 62.27
CA ASP A 23 50.32 11.66 61.99
C ASP A 23 50.61 12.22 60.58
N ALA A 24 49.55 12.59 59.86
CA ALA A 24 49.07 13.98 59.85
C ALA A 24 47.83 14.16 58.95
N ARG A 25 46.86 14.93 59.46
CA ARG A 25 45.52 15.16 58.92
C ARG A 25 45.55 15.96 57.62
N CYS A 26 44.79 15.48 56.62
CA CYS A 26 44.35 16.29 55.49
C CYS A 26 43.06 17.04 55.88
N GLY A 27 43.12 18.36 55.94
CA GLY A 27 41.96 19.25 55.95
C GLY A 27 41.78 19.87 54.57
N TYR A 28 40.71 19.49 53.90
CA TYR A 28 40.23 20.07 52.64
C TYR A 28 39.42 21.34 52.97
N GLN A 29 39.67 22.47 52.29
CA GLN A 29 38.65 23.32 51.65
C GLN A 29 39.22 24.63 51.02
N HIS A 30 38.89 24.79 49.74
CA HIS A 30 38.60 26.00 48.96
C HIS A 30 39.46 27.28 49.04
N ARG A 31 39.94 27.66 47.84
CA ARG A 31 39.62 28.88 47.05
C ARG A 31 40.82 29.78 46.64
N THR A 32 40.69 30.22 45.39
CA THR A 32 41.20 31.44 44.71
C THR A 32 42.66 31.53 44.25
N ASP A 33 42.79 31.64 42.92
CA ASP A 33 43.58 32.60 42.15
C ASP A 33 44.79 33.26 42.82
N ARG A 34 45.96 33.08 42.20
CA ARG A 34 46.80 34.16 41.64
C ARG A 34 48.10 33.60 41.06
N GLY A 35 48.51 34.18 39.92
CA GLY A 35 49.75 33.87 39.24
C GLY A 35 51.01 34.30 39.99
N GLY A 36 52.11 33.61 39.69
CA GLY A 36 53.46 33.93 40.15
C GLY A 36 54.45 32.86 39.64
N PRO A 37 55.66 33.25 39.18
CA PRO A 37 56.47 32.44 38.27
C PRO A 37 57.21 31.32 38.98
N ARG A 38 57.24 30.12 38.36
CA ARG A 38 58.12 29.04 38.83
C ARG A 38 59.56 29.38 38.44
N ARG A 39 60.37 29.57 39.49
CA ARG A 39 61.82 29.73 39.47
C ARG A 39 62.47 28.64 38.61
N GLY A 40 63.39 29.07 37.75
CA GLY A 40 64.17 28.22 36.88
C GLY A 40 65.03 27.23 37.66
N CYS A 41 64.93 25.95 37.29
CA CYS A 41 66.03 25.02 37.45
C CYS A 41 67.05 25.34 36.36
N ARG A 42 68.25 25.71 36.81
CA ARG A 42 69.39 26.01 35.95
C ARG A 42 69.67 24.83 35.03
N GLY A 43 69.80 25.12 33.74
CA GLY A 43 70.14 24.15 32.73
C GLY A 43 71.53 23.56 32.96
N PHE A 44 71.62 22.24 32.84
CA PHE A 44 72.79 21.62 32.28
C PHE A 44 72.67 21.77 30.76
N ALA A 45 73.29 22.80 30.21
CA ALA A 45 73.68 22.83 28.82
C ALA A 45 74.80 21.78 28.65
N GLY A 46 74.40 20.53 28.41
CA GLY A 46 75.27 19.41 28.08
C GLY A 46 75.18 19.14 26.59
N ARG A 47 76.29 19.41 25.89
CA ARG A 47 76.69 18.98 24.54
C ARG A 47 75.73 18.00 23.85
N ASP A 48 75.28 18.35 22.64
CA ASP A 48 74.75 17.42 21.63
C ASP A 48 75.86 16.42 21.23
N VAL A 49 76.18 15.49 22.11
CA VAL A 49 76.83 14.24 21.73
C VAL A 49 75.69 13.38 21.22
N ALA A 50 75.67 13.07 19.93
CA ALA A 50 74.74 12.11 19.37
C ALA A 50 74.96 10.77 20.09
N LEU A 51 74.15 10.47 21.10
CA LEU A 51 74.09 9.14 21.69
C LEU A 51 73.49 8.24 20.62
N SER A 52 74.35 7.44 20.01
CA SER A 52 73.98 6.36 19.12
C SER A 52 74.03 5.06 19.90
N LEU A 53 72.94 4.31 19.92
CA LEU A 53 72.82 3.08 20.68
C LEU A 53 73.29 1.91 19.81
N HIS A 54 74.56 1.49 19.96
CA HIS A 54 75.13 0.36 19.24
C HIS A 54 75.64 -0.74 20.19
N PRO A 55 75.35 -2.03 19.94
CA PRO A 55 74.49 -2.56 18.87
C PRO A 55 73.00 -2.50 19.24
N ALA A 56 72.19 -1.86 18.39
CA ALA A 56 70.73 -1.88 18.46
C ALA A 56 70.16 -3.21 17.95
N VAL A 57 68.95 -3.56 18.38
CA VAL A 57 68.17 -4.65 17.75
C VAL A 57 67.61 -4.18 16.40
N GLU A 58 67.49 -5.09 15.44
CA GLU A 58 66.87 -4.78 14.14
C GLU A 58 65.36 -4.51 14.29
N PHE A 59 64.86 -3.51 13.55
CA PHE A 59 63.43 -3.21 13.48
C PHE A 59 62.69 -4.31 12.74
N GLY A 60 61.73 -4.95 13.42
CA GLY A 60 61.00 -6.09 12.88
C GLY A 60 60.03 -5.70 11.76
N ALA A 61 59.79 -6.63 10.82
CA ALA A 61 58.80 -6.44 9.77
C ALA A 61 57.39 -6.24 10.35
N GLY A 62 56.81 -5.06 10.16
CA GLY A 62 55.50 -4.70 10.72
C GLY A 62 55.53 -4.36 12.21
N GLU A 63 56.70 -4.26 12.83
CA GLU A 63 56.85 -3.98 14.27
C GLU A 63 56.29 -2.60 14.65
N THR A 64 55.59 -2.51 15.79
CA THR A 64 55.11 -1.22 16.29
C THR A 64 56.24 -0.42 16.98
N PRO A 65 56.24 0.93 16.90
CA PRO A 65 57.25 1.73 17.60
C PRO A 65 57.34 1.49 19.12
N PRO A 66 56.23 1.27 19.87
CA PRO A 66 56.29 0.88 21.27
C PRO A 66 56.94 -0.49 21.51
N SER A 67 56.67 -1.48 20.65
CA SER A 67 57.35 -2.79 20.70
C SER A 67 58.85 -2.62 20.50
N PHE A 68 59.24 -1.81 19.52
CA PHE A 68 60.65 -1.57 19.23
C PHE A 68 61.39 -0.92 20.41
N ALA A 69 60.79 0.13 21.00
CA ALA A 69 61.33 0.75 22.21
C ALA A 69 61.40 -0.23 23.40
N SER A 70 60.44 -1.15 23.50
CA SER A 70 60.43 -2.21 24.51
C SER A 70 61.56 -3.23 24.32
N ARG A 71 61.84 -3.65 23.09
CA ARG A 71 62.99 -4.52 22.77
C ARG A 71 64.33 -3.83 23.02
N LEU A 72 64.46 -2.54 22.67
CA LEU A 72 65.65 -1.74 22.97
C LEU A 72 65.90 -1.63 24.48
N ALA A 73 64.84 -1.43 25.28
CA ALA A 73 64.94 -1.42 26.73
C ALA A 73 65.44 -2.78 27.27
N CYS A 74 64.82 -3.87 26.81
CA CYS A 74 65.23 -5.24 27.17
C CYS A 74 66.69 -5.51 26.80
N ARG A 75 67.10 -5.12 25.58
CA ARG A 75 68.49 -5.28 25.09
C ARG A 75 69.49 -4.49 25.93
N SER A 76 69.10 -3.31 26.40
CA SER A 76 69.93 -2.40 27.19
C SER A 76 69.96 -2.77 28.68
N GLY A 77 69.28 -3.85 29.10
CA GLY A 77 69.18 -4.25 30.51
C GLY A 77 68.30 -3.32 31.36
N VAL A 78 67.48 -2.49 30.72
CA VAL A 78 66.60 -1.53 31.40
C VAL A 78 65.24 -2.20 31.70
N PRO A 79 64.64 -1.97 32.88
CA PRO A 79 63.47 -2.74 33.32
C PRO A 79 62.21 -2.63 32.46
N ASN A 80 62.03 -1.52 31.74
CA ASN A 80 60.83 -1.27 30.92
C ASN A 80 61.06 -0.15 29.90
N ALA A 81 60.22 -0.13 28.86
CA ALA A 81 60.31 0.83 27.76
C ALA A 81 60.20 2.28 28.22
N ARG A 82 59.42 2.55 29.28
CA ARG A 82 59.22 3.91 29.79
C ARG A 82 60.50 4.46 30.45
N VAL A 83 61.16 3.65 31.28
CA VAL A 83 62.42 4.04 31.93
C VAL A 83 63.49 4.26 30.86
N PHE A 84 63.63 3.33 29.93
CA PHE A 84 64.58 3.45 28.81
C PHE A 84 64.36 4.75 28.02
N CYS A 85 63.12 5.01 27.59
CA CYS A 85 62.82 6.23 26.86
C CYS A 85 63.12 7.48 27.68
N SER A 86 62.81 7.47 28.99
CA SER A 86 63.09 8.61 29.88
C SER A 86 64.59 8.89 30.00
N GLU A 87 65.43 7.85 30.11
CA GLU A 87 66.90 7.98 30.16
C GLU A 87 67.46 8.53 28.84
N MET A 88 66.83 8.18 27.71
CA MET A 88 67.19 8.67 26.38
C MET A 88 66.55 10.04 26.03
N GLY A 89 65.85 10.68 26.97
CA GLY A 89 65.20 11.98 26.74
C GLY A 89 63.96 11.93 25.83
N ILE A 90 63.35 10.76 25.65
CA ILE A 90 62.18 10.53 24.78
C ILE A 90 60.94 10.24 25.63
N GLY A 91 59.83 10.90 25.32
CA GLY A 91 58.55 10.59 25.97
C GLY A 91 57.92 9.31 25.41
N PHE A 92 57.91 8.21 26.18
CA PHE A 92 57.29 6.94 25.74
C PHE A 92 55.80 7.07 25.35
N ALA A 93 55.05 7.91 26.07
CA ALA A 93 53.66 8.21 25.72
C ALA A 93 53.51 8.87 24.33
N GLY A 94 54.54 9.62 23.89
CA GLY A 94 54.61 10.18 22.55
C GLY A 94 54.83 9.10 21.49
N ILE A 95 55.68 8.11 21.75
CA ILE A 95 55.89 6.94 20.88
C ILE A 95 54.59 6.13 20.75
N VAL A 96 53.94 5.83 21.89
CA VAL A 96 52.65 5.12 21.92
C VAL A 96 51.53 5.85 21.17
N ALA A 97 51.55 7.19 21.19
CA ALA A 97 50.60 8.01 20.46
C ALA A 97 51.00 8.28 19.00
N GLY A 98 52.13 7.75 18.53
CA GLY A 98 52.65 7.97 17.18
C GLY A 98 53.01 9.43 16.88
N ARG A 99 53.45 10.20 17.89
CA ARG A 99 53.81 11.61 17.70
C ARG A 99 55.14 11.74 16.98
N GLU A 100 55.14 12.50 15.88
CA GLU A 100 56.31 12.68 15.01
C GLU A 100 57.60 13.06 15.76
N PRO A 101 57.62 14.01 16.72
CA PRO A 101 58.86 14.33 17.43
C PRO A 101 59.44 13.17 18.24
N ALA A 102 58.58 12.32 18.81
CA ALA A 102 59.01 11.16 19.59
C ALA A 102 59.53 10.04 18.69
N LEU A 103 58.87 9.80 17.55
CA LEU A 103 59.32 8.82 16.55
C LEU A 103 60.65 9.27 15.92
N ALA A 104 60.81 10.55 15.58
CA ALA A 104 62.04 11.09 15.04
C ALA A 104 63.22 10.98 16.02
N SER A 105 62.99 11.21 17.32
CA SER A 105 64.02 11.01 18.34
C SER A 105 64.38 9.54 18.51
N LEU A 106 63.41 8.63 18.48
CA LEU A 106 63.67 7.18 18.54
C LEU A 106 64.45 6.70 17.32
N ALA A 107 64.10 7.17 16.12
CA ALA A 107 64.79 6.83 14.89
C ALA A 107 66.26 7.32 14.87
N ARG A 108 66.49 8.55 15.37
CA ARG A 108 67.86 9.11 15.51
C ARG A 108 68.72 8.32 16.49
N LEU A 109 68.15 7.82 17.59
CA LEU A 109 68.89 7.05 18.61
C LEU A 109 69.54 5.78 18.07
N VAL A 110 68.94 5.17 17.03
CA VAL A 110 69.38 3.92 16.42
C VAL A 110 69.75 4.08 14.94
N GLU A 111 69.92 5.32 14.48
CA GLU A 111 70.36 5.67 13.12
C GLU A 111 69.50 5.05 11.99
N MET A 112 68.16 5.08 12.13
CA MET A 112 67.23 4.56 11.11
C MET A 112 66.36 5.64 10.46
N ASP A 113 65.78 5.33 9.30
CA ASP A 113 64.77 6.18 8.68
C ASP A 113 63.47 6.17 9.51
N VAL A 114 63.03 7.34 9.94
CA VAL A 114 61.78 7.54 10.69
C VAL A 114 60.55 7.02 9.94
N ARG A 115 60.60 6.95 8.60
CA ARG A 115 59.51 6.41 7.77
C ARG A 115 59.14 4.97 8.17
N LEU A 116 60.12 4.14 8.50
CA LEU A 116 59.90 2.76 8.94
C LEU A 116 59.05 2.69 10.21
N LEU A 117 59.30 3.59 11.18
CA LEU A 117 58.50 3.72 12.38
C LEU A 117 57.10 4.29 12.08
N ARG A 118 57.03 5.29 11.19
CA ARG A 118 55.79 5.97 10.83
C ARG A 118 54.78 5.01 10.19
N ASP A 119 55.24 4.14 9.31
CA ASP A 119 54.39 3.17 8.59
C ASP A 119 53.76 2.12 9.51
N GLN A 120 54.32 1.92 10.71
CA GLN A 120 53.81 0.98 11.71
C GLN A 120 53.24 1.68 12.96
N ALA A 121 53.26 3.01 12.99
CA ALA A 121 52.77 3.79 14.11
C ALA A 121 51.24 3.84 14.11
N ILE A 122 50.64 3.58 15.29
CA ILE A 122 49.23 3.89 15.54
C ILE A 122 49.18 5.33 16.04
N VAL A 123 48.83 6.24 15.15
CA VAL A 123 48.82 7.68 15.42
C VAL A 123 47.51 8.06 16.08
N ALA A 124 47.57 8.75 17.22
CA ALA A 124 46.36 9.33 17.82
C ALA A 124 45.83 10.47 16.93
N ALA A 125 44.58 10.36 16.50
CA ALA A 125 43.87 11.38 15.72
C ALA A 125 42.58 11.74 16.47
N GLU A 126 42.04 12.95 16.33
CA GLU A 126 40.73 13.27 16.92
C GLU A 126 39.64 13.30 15.84
N PRO A 127 38.55 12.51 15.96
CA PRO A 127 38.29 11.46 16.95
C PRO A 127 38.81 10.08 16.51
N GLY A 128 39.76 9.46 17.23
CA GLY A 128 40.20 8.07 17.01
C GLY A 128 41.71 7.86 16.85
N TYR A 129 42.07 7.04 15.85
CA TYR A 129 43.44 6.64 15.55
C TYR A 129 43.62 6.46 14.04
N ARG A 130 44.87 6.55 13.57
CA ARG A 130 45.24 6.21 12.19
C ARG A 130 46.34 5.16 12.17
N LEU A 131 46.26 4.24 11.23
CA LEU A 131 47.30 3.27 10.89
C LEU A 131 47.37 3.17 9.37
N ARG A 132 48.55 3.44 8.78
CA ARG A 132 48.79 3.38 7.33
C ARG A 132 47.73 4.13 6.51
N GLY A 133 47.36 5.33 6.95
CA GLY A 133 46.35 6.17 6.29
C GLY A 133 44.89 5.77 6.53
N GLN A 134 44.61 4.63 7.15
CA GLN A 134 43.24 4.19 7.47
C GLN A 134 42.80 4.71 8.84
N ASP A 135 41.54 5.17 8.94
CA ASP A 135 40.95 5.65 10.19
C ASP A 135 40.36 4.52 11.04
N LEU A 136 40.79 4.44 12.29
CA LEU A 136 40.36 3.46 13.28
C LEU A 136 39.60 4.12 14.44
N ALA A 137 38.45 3.54 14.77
CA ALA A 137 37.76 3.86 16.01
C ALA A 137 38.44 3.18 17.20
N ARG A 138 38.22 3.72 18.40
CA ARG A 138 38.78 3.14 19.65
C ARG A 138 38.43 1.66 19.84
N HIS A 139 37.22 1.25 19.46
CA HIS A 139 36.77 -0.15 19.60
C HIS A 139 37.40 -1.09 18.57
N SER A 140 37.98 -0.56 17.49
CA SER A 140 38.70 -1.32 16.46
C SER A 140 40.15 -1.61 16.83
N LEU A 141 40.58 -1.26 18.06
CA LEU A 141 41.94 -1.48 18.54
C LEU A 141 41.97 -2.30 19.83
N ALA A 142 42.77 -3.36 19.84
CA ALA A 142 43.08 -4.18 21.02
C ALA A 142 44.19 -3.53 21.86
N ARG A 143 43.86 -2.49 22.64
CA ARG A 143 44.87 -1.64 23.34
C ARG A 143 45.26 -2.10 24.74
N THR A 144 44.54 -3.06 25.29
CA THR A 144 44.77 -3.62 26.63
C THR A 144 45.06 -5.12 26.57
N ARG A 145 45.04 -5.71 25.38
CA ARG A 145 45.21 -7.14 25.15
C ARG A 145 46.39 -7.33 24.21
N VAL A 146 47.40 -8.06 24.65
CA VAL A 146 48.58 -8.35 23.83
C VAL A 146 48.28 -9.59 23.01
N ARG A 147 48.05 -9.39 21.71
CA ARG A 147 47.75 -10.45 20.75
C ARG A 147 49.00 -10.82 19.98
N ILE A 148 49.21 -12.11 19.76
CA ILE A 148 50.41 -12.65 19.11
C ILE A 148 50.08 -13.81 18.18
N CYS A 149 50.97 -14.07 17.23
CA CYS A 149 51.09 -15.38 16.60
C CYS A 149 52.28 -16.12 17.24
N PRO A 150 52.08 -17.29 17.87
CA PRO A 150 53.19 -18.00 18.52
C PRO A 150 54.24 -18.50 17.52
N LEU A 151 53.83 -18.83 16.28
CA LEU A 151 54.76 -19.22 15.22
C LEU A 151 55.62 -18.04 14.74
N CYS A 152 55.03 -16.84 14.55
CA CYS A 152 55.82 -15.65 14.24
C CYS A 152 56.87 -15.37 15.31
N LEU A 153 56.51 -15.43 16.59
CA LEU A 153 57.47 -15.17 17.66
C LEU A 153 58.58 -16.23 17.70
N ALA A 154 58.26 -17.50 17.45
CA ALA A 154 59.26 -18.56 17.37
C ALA A 154 60.24 -18.33 16.22
N GLU A 155 59.75 -17.92 15.04
CA GLU A 155 60.58 -17.55 13.90
C GLU A 155 61.43 -16.30 14.18
N ASP A 156 60.85 -15.29 14.84
CA ASP A 156 61.57 -14.06 15.23
C ASP A 156 62.76 -14.40 16.16
N ILE A 157 62.56 -15.31 17.12
CA ILE A 157 63.61 -15.79 18.01
C ILE A 157 64.65 -16.61 17.25
N GLN A 158 64.22 -17.51 16.37
CA GLN A 158 65.13 -18.39 15.61
C GLN A 158 66.03 -17.63 14.64
N ARG A 159 65.55 -16.53 14.05
CA ARG A 159 66.30 -15.72 13.08
C ARG A 159 67.25 -14.72 13.73
N SER A 160 67.08 -14.44 15.03
CA SER A 160 67.82 -13.41 15.73
C SER A 160 69.01 -13.99 16.50
N SER A 161 70.15 -13.30 16.49
CA SER A 161 71.29 -13.60 17.36
C SER A 161 71.15 -13.03 18.77
N HIS A 162 70.06 -12.32 19.07
CA HIS A 162 69.80 -11.72 20.38
C HIS A 162 69.04 -12.66 21.32
N PRO A 163 69.09 -12.42 22.65
CA PRO A 163 68.29 -13.18 23.60
C PRO A 163 66.80 -13.18 23.23
N PRO A 164 66.07 -14.29 23.45
CA PRO A 164 64.68 -14.44 23.02
C PRO A 164 63.76 -13.25 23.37
N ALA A 165 63.89 -12.70 24.59
CA ALA A 165 63.11 -11.56 25.08
C ALA A 165 63.29 -10.27 24.26
N SER A 166 64.48 -10.09 23.66
CA SER A 166 64.79 -8.96 22.78
C SER A 166 64.64 -9.28 21.29
N SER A 167 64.25 -10.51 20.94
CA SER A 167 64.07 -10.98 19.56
C SER A 167 62.61 -10.94 19.13
N ALA A 168 61.70 -11.36 20.01
CA ALA A 168 60.26 -11.36 19.76
C ALA A 168 59.67 -9.93 19.68
N TYR A 169 58.90 -9.62 18.64
CA TYR A 169 58.30 -8.29 18.44
C TYR A 169 56.81 -8.29 18.10
N GLY A 170 56.13 -7.22 18.53
CA GLY A 170 54.70 -6.99 18.35
C GLY A 170 54.39 -6.24 17.06
N ARG A 171 53.54 -6.83 16.21
CA ARG A 171 53.18 -6.30 14.89
C ARG A 171 51.95 -5.38 14.95
N ALA A 172 51.90 -4.35 14.09
CA ALA A 172 50.82 -3.36 14.08
C ALA A 172 49.44 -3.97 13.74
N THR A 173 49.39 -4.97 12.86
CA THR A 173 48.15 -5.67 12.50
C THR A 173 47.55 -6.41 13.69
N TRP A 174 48.37 -6.91 14.63
CA TRP A 174 47.92 -7.52 15.87
C TRP A 174 47.28 -6.53 16.84
N CYS A 175 47.30 -5.23 16.56
CA CYS A 175 46.54 -4.23 17.32
C CYS A 175 45.14 -3.98 16.74
N VAL A 176 44.83 -4.40 15.51
CA VAL A 176 43.53 -4.20 14.86
C VAL A 176 42.54 -5.26 15.30
N ALA A 177 41.52 -4.90 16.08
CA ALA A 177 40.59 -5.85 16.72
C ALA A 177 39.84 -6.75 15.71
N HIS A 178 39.66 -6.26 14.49
CA HIS A 178 38.97 -6.99 13.41
C HIS A 178 39.85 -8.02 12.70
N LEU A 179 41.18 -8.00 12.93
CA LEU A 179 42.13 -9.01 12.47
C LEU A 179 42.40 -10.00 13.60
N ARG A 180 42.06 -11.27 13.37
CA ARG A 180 42.07 -12.35 14.36
C ARG A 180 42.90 -13.55 13.92
N THR A 181 43.31 -13.55 12.66
CA THR A 181 44.16 -14.56 12.03
C THR A 181 45.51 -13.95 11.67
N CYS A 182 46.59 -14.68 11.96
CA CYS A 182 47.91 -14.37 11.41
C CYS A 182 47.92 -14.65 9.91
N ASP A 183 48.24 -13.64 9.10
CA ASP A 183 48.31 -13.70 7.64
C ASP A 183 49.53 -14.47 7.11
N VAL A 184 50.56 -14.64 7.94
CA VAL A 184 51.76 -15.43 7.60
C VAL A 184 51.54 -16.93 7.84
N HIS A 185 50.99 -17.29 8.99
CA HIS A 185 50.92 -18.69 9.45
C HIS A 185 49.52 -19.31 9.40
N ALA A 186 48.49 -18.54 9.05
CA ALA A 186 47.10 -19.00 9.02
C ALA A 186 46.69 -19.68 10.35
N VAL A 187 46.93 -18.98 11.46
CA VAL A 187 46.54 -19.39 12.82
C VAL A 187 45.79 -18.28 13.54
N ALA A 188 44.96 -18.68 14.49
CA ALA A 188 44.43 -17.83 15.54
C ALA A 188 45.49 -16.94 16.18
N LEU A 189 45.23 -15.64 16.29
CA LEU A 189 45.98 -14.79 17.21
C LEU A 189 45.59 -15.16 18.64
N LEU A 190 46.60 -15.37 19.48
CA LEU A 190 46.44 -15.70 20.89
C LEU A 190 46.60 -14.45 21.75
N GLU A 191 45.84 -14.35 22.83
CA GLU A 191 46.03 -13.34 23.86
C GLU A 191 46.92 -13.91 24.97
N LEU A 192 48.05 -13.25 25.27
CA LEU A 192 49.02 -13.74 26.25
C LEU A 192 48.51 -13.66 27.70
N ASP A 193 47.89 -12.54 28.04
CA ASP A 193 47.42 -12.23 29.39
C ASP A 193 45.97 -11.70 29.35
N PRO A 194 45.21 -11.81 30.47
CA PRO A 194 43.99 -11.04 30.66
C PRO A 194 44.22 -9.53 30.44
N PRO A 195 43.17 -8.73 30.23
CA PRO A 195 43.31 -7.30 29.95
C PRO A 195 44.25 -6.57 30.91
N LEU A 196 45.34 -6.05 30.37
CA LEU A 196 46.40 -5.33 31.07
C LEU A 196 46.15 -3.82 31.09
N GLY A 197 46.80 -3.13 32.00
CA GLY A 197 46.93 -1.67 31.92
C GLY A 197 47.64 -1.25 30.63
N ARG A 198 47.19 -0.18 29.97
CA ARG A 198 47.77 0.25 28.66
C ARG A 198 49.28 0.47 28.73
N ALA A 199 49.78 0.97 29.84
CA ALA A 199 51.22 1.14 30.07
C ALA A 199 51.98 -0.19 29.89
N THR A 200 51.44 -1.26 30.47
CA THR A 200 52.01 -2.60 30.44
C THR A 200 51.81 -3.26 29.06
N ALA A 201 50.64 -3.10 28.44
CA ALA A 201 50.36 -3.69 27.13
C ALA A 201 51.24 -3.12 25.99
N ASN A 202 51.67 -1.86 26.09
CA ASN A 202 52.59 -1.24 25.11
C ASN A 202 54.06 -1.65 25.33
N ASP A 203 54.39 -2.27 26.46
CA ASP A 203 55.73 -2.78 26.76
C ASP A 203 55.82 -4.25 26.32
N PHE A 204 55.75 -4.44 24.99
CA PHE A 204 55.52 -5.75 24.38
C PHE A 204 56.58 -6.79 24.77
N ALA A 205 57.87 -6.46 24.68
CA ALA A 205 58.97 -7.39 24.99
C ALA A 205 58.91 -7.84 26.46
N ALA A 206 58.59 -6.94 27.38
CA ALA A 206 58.45 -7.26 28.80
C ALA A 206 57.25 -8.20 29.08
N VAL A 207 56.18 -8.11 28.29
CA VAL A 207 55.04 -9.04 28.37
C VAL A 207 55.40 -10.37 27.72
N ALA A 208 55.92 -10.35 26.49
CA ALA A 208 56.30 -11.53 25.73
C ALA A 208 57.32 -12.40 26.49
N ALA A 209 58.31 -11.77 27.15
CA ALA A 209 59.34 -12.45 27.94
C ALA A 209 58.79 -13.41 29.00
N ARG A 210 57.59 -13.14 29.56
CA ARG A 210 56.94 -13.99 30.57
C ARG A 210 56.45 -15.33 30.01
N HIS A 211 56.29 -15.40 28.70
CA HIS A 211 55.66 -16.51 27.98
C HIS A 211 56.61 -17.24 27.03
N ILE A 212 57.88 -16.83 26.96
CA ILE A 212 58.87 -17.41 26.03
C ILE A 212 59.09 -18.90 26.28
N ASP A 213 59.22 -19.31 27.54
CA ASP A 213 59.46 -20.73 27.88
C ASP A 213 58.28 -21.63 27.46
N GLY A 214 57.06 -21.09 27.42
CA GLY A 214 55.85 -21.78 26.98
C GLY A 214 55.56 -21.67 25.47
N LEU A 215 56.35 -20.91 24.72
CA LEU A 215 56.03 -20.52 23.35
C LEU A 215 55.92 -21.73 22.39
N GLY A 216 56.76 -22.75 22.58
CA GLY A 216 56.69 -23.98 21.78
C GLY A 216 55.35 -24.69 21.92
N ALA A 217 54.89 -24.89 23.15
CA ALA A 217 53.58 -25.49 23.41
C ALA A 217 52.42 -24.63 22.87
N MET A 218 52.55 -23.30 22.91
CA MET A 218 51.56 -22.39 22.31
C MET A 218 51.55 -22.49 20.78
N ALA A 219 52.70 -22.67 20.14
CA ALA A 219 52.82 -22.85 18.70
C ALA A 219 52.19 -24.18 18.25
N ASP A 220 52.43 -25.26 18.99
CA ASP A 220 51.86 -26.58 18.72
C ASP A 220 50.34 -26.61 18.92
N ALA A 221 49.85 -25.92 19.95
CA ALA A 221 48.42 -25.80 20.24
C ALA A 221 47.70 -24.72 19.41
N ALA A 222 48.40 -23.99 18.54
CA ALA A 222 47.83 -22.90 17.78
C ALA A 222 46.74 -23.41 16.82
N GLN A 223 45.53 -22.89 16.97
CA GLN A 223 44.40 -23.24 16.11
C GLN A 223 44.64 -22.71 14.69
N ARG A 224 44.82 -23.63 13.73
CA ARG A 224 44.90 -23.33 12.29
C ARG A 224 43.55 -22.85 11.77
N ARG A 225 43.57 -21.76 10.99
CA ARG A 225 42.38 -21.23 10.30
C ARG A 225 42.80 -20.39 9.09
N GLU A 226 41.99 -20.38 8.05
CA GLU A 226 42.24 -19.51 6.90
C GLU A 226 41.98 -18.04 7.25
N VAL A 227 42.72 -17.14 6.60
CA VAL A 227 42.45 -15.71 6.65
C VAL A 227 41.12 -15.45 5.96
N SER A 228 40.15 -14.92 6.69
CA SER A 228 38.79 -14.73 6.18
C SER A 228 38.73 -13.70 5.04
N GLY A 229 37.63 -13.71 4.28
CA GLY A 229 37.37 -12.69 3.26
C GLY A 229 37.43 -11.25 3.81
N LEU A 230 36.88 -11.03 5.01
CA LEU A 230 36.96 -9.73 5.68
C LEU A 230 38.41 -9.35 6.01
N GLU A 231 39.17 -10.27 6.60
CA GLU A 231 40.55 -10.00 6.99
C GLU A 231 41.44 -9.71 5.80
N ARG A 232 41.30 -10.48 4.69
CA ARG A 232 42.01 -10.19 3.44
C ARG A 232 41.69 -8.80 2.91
N TYR A 233 40.42 -8.41 2.90
CA TYR A 233 40.00 -7.07 2.51
C TYR A 233 40.62 -5.97 3.39
N LEU A 234 40.61 -6.16 4.71
CA LEU A 234 41.20 -5.19 5.65
C LEU A 234 42.73 -5.11 5.52
N LEU A 235 43.41 -6.24 5.31
CA LEU A 235 44.85 -6.28 5.05
C LEU A 235 45.20 -5.55 3.75
N ALA A 236 44.46 -5.82 2.66
CA ALA A 236 44.63 -5.12 1.40
C ALA A 236 44.49 -3.59 1.57
N ARG A 237 43.46 -3.13 2.30
CA ARG A 237 43.29 -1.69 2.61
C ARG A 237 44.43 -1.09 3.42
N LEU A 238 44.96 -1.83 4.40
CA LEU A 238 46.11 -1.38 5.20
C LEU A 238 47.40 -1.34 4.39
N ASN A 239 47.53 -2.18 3.37
CA ASN A 239 48.68 -2.19 2.47
C ASN A 239 48.55 -1.21 1.29
N GLY A 240 47.39 -0.56 1.13
CA GLY A 240 47.13 0.32 -0.02
C GLY A 240 46.89 -0.46 -1.32
N GLU A 241 46.53 -1.73 -1.23
CA GLU A 241 46.22 -2.58 -2.37
C GLU A 241 44.80 -2.33 -2.88
N ALA A 242 44.56 -2.63 -4.16
CA ALA A 242 43.22 -2.54 -4.75
C ALA A 242 42.27 -3.58 -4.13
N THR A 243 41.07 -3.15 -3.81
CA THR A 243 40.00 -3.96 -3.23
C THR A 243 38.90 -4.24 -4.25
N SER A 244 38.11 -5.28 -3.99
CA SER A 244 36.99 -5.69 -4.85
C SER A 244 35.62 -5.40 -4.23
N ALA A 245 35.52 -4.40 -3.34
CA ALA A 245 34.30 -4.09 -2.59
C ALA A 245 34.01 -2.57 -2.54
N PRO A 246 33.67 -1.94 -3.68
CA PRO A 246 33.58 -0.48 -3.81
C PRO A 246 32.69 0.19 -2.76
N TRP A 247 31.55 -0.41 -2.43
CA TRP A 247 30.63 0.13 -1.43
C TRP A 247 31.21 0.13 0.00
N LEU A 248 32.06 -0.84 0.34
CA LEU A 248 32.77 -0.86 1.61
C LEU A 248 33.97 0.10 1.60
N ASP A 249 34.54 0.40 0.43
CA ASP A 249 35.65 1.33 0.27
C ASP A 249 35.23 2.80 0.47
N GLU A 250 33.97 3.12 0.15
CA GLU A 250 33.34 4.41 0.48
C GLU A 250 33.25 4.66 1.99
N MET A 251 33.32 3.60 2.80
CA MET A 251 33.27 3.70 4.26
C MET A 251 34.68 3.82 4.87
N PRO A 252 34.82 4.57 5.99
CA PRO A 252 36.02 4.51 6.81
C PRO A 252 36.33 3.05 7.22
N PHE A 253 37.61 2.70 7.29
CA PHE A 253 38.10 1.34 7.53
C PHE A 253 37.40 0.64 8.70
N HIS A 254 37.33 1.30 9.86
CA HIS A 254 36.66 0.74 11.04
C HIS A 254 35.17 0.49 10.82
N ALA A 255 34.50 1.36 10.04
CA ALA A 255 33.08 1.25 9.78
C ALA A 255 32.80 0.07 8.84
N ALA A 256 33.58 -0.07 7.77
CA ALA A 256 33.49 -1.22 6.86
C ALA A 256 33.66 -2.55 7.62
N ALA A 257 34.67 -2.64 8.50
CA ALA A 257 34.90 -3.81 9.34
C ALA A 257 33.71 -4.09 10.26
N LYS A 258 33.21 -3.07 10.95
CA LYS A 258 32.12 -3.26 11.92
C LYS A 258 30.79 -3.57 11.26
N VAL A 259 30.50 -2.99 10.09
CA VAL A 259 29.32 -3.32 9.27
C VAL A 259 29.32 -4.81 8.91
N CYS A 260 30.46 -5.33 8.42
CA CYS A 260 30.59 -6.75 8.11
C CYS A 260 30.36 -7.62 9.35
N GLU A 261 30.99 -7.30 10.49
CA GLU A 261 30.77 -8.03 11.74
C GLU A 261 29.29 -8.03 12.17
N MET A 262 28.60 -6.90 12.08
CA MET A 262 27.21 -6.76 12.54
C MET A 262 26.20 -7.46 11.63
N ILE A 263 26.35 -7.34 10.31
CA ILE A 263 25.55 -8.09 9.33
C ILE A 263 25.77 -9.59 9.55
N GLY A 264 27.04 -9.99 9.66
CA GLY A 264 27.43 -11.36 9.88
C GLY A 264 26.92 -11.97 11.18
N ALA A 265 26.97 -11.21 12.28
CA ALA A 265 26.48 -11.68 13.57
C ALA A 265 24.98 -12.01 13.51
N VAL A 266 24.18 -11.17 12.83
CA VAL A 266 22.75 -11.44 12.63
C VAL A 266 22.52 -12.58 11.63
N ALA A 267 23.31 -12.65 10.56
CA ALA A 267 23.20 -13.71 9.55
C ALA A 267 23.57 -15.10 10.10
N THR A 268 24.54 -15.19 11.01
CA THR A 268 25.05 -16.46 11.56
C THR A 268 24.33 -16.86 12.84
N TYR A 269 24.15 -15.93 13.79
CA TYR A 269 23.64 -16.22 15.14
C TYR A 269 22.20 -15.73 15.37
N GLY A 270 21.58 -15.14 14.35
CA GLY A 270 20.20 -14.69 14.36
C GLY A 270 19.96 -13.29 14.94
N ARG A 271 18.73 -12.80 14.75
CA ARG A 271 18.28 -11.43 15.10
C ARG A 271 18.50 -11.06 16.57
N ARG A 272 18.45 -12.04 17.48
CA ARG A 272 18.56 -11.86 18.94
C ARG A 272 19.95 -12.21 19.48
N ALA A 273 20.97 -12.32 18.63
CA ALA A 273 22.33 -12.64 19.03
C ALA A 273 22.79 -11.78 20.24
N ASN A 274 23.45 -12.42 21.20
CA ASN A 274 24.04 -11.72 22.33
C ASN A 274 25.49 -11.36 21.99
N LEU A 275 25.69 -10.15 21.44
CA LEU A 275 26.98 -9.67 20.96
C LEU A 275 28.09 -9.72 22.04
N ASN A 276 27.72 -9.63 23.32
CA ASN A 276 28.67 -9.67 24.44
C ASN A 276 29.16 -11.09 24.76
N ARG A 277 28.54 -12.13 24.21
CA ARG A 277 28.96 -13.54 24.38
C ARG A 277 29.77 -14.07 23.20
N LEU A 278 29.87 -13.30 22.12
CA LEU A 278 30.66 -13.70 20.95
C LEU A 278 32.15 -13.52 21.26
N GLY A 279 32.90 -14.62 21.20
CA GLY A 279 34.34 -14.63 21.33
C GLY A 279 35.04 -14.23 20.02
N GLU A 280 36.38 -14.25 20.01
CA GLU A 280 37.17 -13.92 18.82
C GLU A 280 36.85 -14.86 17.63
N ASP A 281 36.67 -16.16 17.89
CA ASP A 281 36.30 -17.13 16.86
C ASP A 281 34.92 -16.85 16.27
N ASP A 282 33.95 -16.50 17.13
CA ASP A 282 32.61 -16.15 16.67
C ASP A 282 32.62 -14.89 15.80
N TRP A 283 33.41 -13.88 16.19
CA TRP A 283 33.54 -12.65 15.41
C TRP A 283 34.31 -12.86 14.11
N HIS A 284 35.26 -13.81 14.05
CA HIS A 284 35.91 -14.21 12.82
C HIS A 284 34.89 -14.83 11.84
N VAL A 285 34.06 -15.77 12.31
CA VAL A 285 33.00 -16.39 11.49
C VAL A 285 31.94 -15.37 11.07
N ALA A 286 31.47 -14.53 12.00
CA ALA A 286 30.54 -13.44 11.69
C ALA A 286 31.13 -12.48 10.66
N GLY A 287 32.33 -11.97 10.88
CA GLY A 287 33.01 -11.06 9.96
C GLY A 287 33.12 -11.63 8.55
N ALA A 288 33.52 -12.89 8.42
CA ALA A 288 33.58 -13.60 7.14
C ALA A 288 32.22 -13.66 6.44
N ARG A 289 31.17 -14.10 7.16
CA ARG A 289 29.81 -14.20 6.62
C ARG A 289 29.25 -12.84 6.21
N GLY A 290 29.46 -11.82 7.02
CA GLY A 290 28.97 -10.48 6.74
C GLY A 290 29.71 -9.81 5.59
N TYR A 291 31.02 -10.03 5.44
CA TYR A 291 31.77 -9.57 4.27
C TYR A 291 31.28 -10.22 2.99
N ALA A 292 30.98 -11.53 3.00
CA ALA A 292 30.42 -12.22 1.84
C ALA A 292 29.07 -11.63 1.37
N ILE A 293 28.31 -11.00 2.27
CA ILE A 293 27.06 -10.28 1.94
C ILE A 293 27.38 -8.85 1.50
N ALA A 294 28.15 -8.12 2.30
CA ALA A 294 28.38 -6.69 2.13
C ALA A 294 29.27 -6.34 0.92
N SER A 295 30.19 -7.22 0.54
CA SER A 295 31.02 -7.05 -0.67
C SER A 295 30.19 -7.07 -1.96
N GLY A 296 28.99 -7.66 -1.95
CA GLY A 296 28.04 -7.61 -3.06
C GLY A 296 27.34 -6.25 -3.24
N GLY A 297 27.59 -5.29 -2.34
CA GLY A 297 27.06 -3.93 -2.41
C GLY A 297 25.63 -3.77 -1.87
N PRO A 298 25.05 -2.56 -2.02
CA PRO A 298 23.77 -2.19 -1.41
C PRO A 298 22.61 -3.11 -1.76
N SER A 299 22.53 -3.59 -3.01
CA SER A 299 21.43 -4.44 -3.48
C SER A 299 21.43 -5.83 -2.85
N VAL A 300 22.60 -6.40 -2.56
CA VAL A 300 22.72 -7.69 -1.88
C VAL A 300 22.38 -7.56 -0.39
N VAL A 301 22.80 -6.44 0.23
CA VAL A 301 22.41 -6.11 1.61
C VAL A 301 20.89 -5.88 1.72
N ASP A 302 20.29 -5.16 0.77
CA ASP A 302 18.83 -4.95 0.69
C ASP A 302 18.06 -6.28 0.59
N ARG A 303 18.53 -7.21 -0.25
CA ARG A 303 17.96 -8.56 -0.34
C ARG A 303 18.06 -9.31 0.99
N PHE A 304 19.22 -9.27 1.64
CA PHE A 304 19.40 -9.87 2.95
C PHE A 304 18.42 -9.28 4.00
N LEU A 305 18.21 -7.96 4.01
CA LEU A 305 17.24 -7.31 4.88
C LEU A 305 15.81 -7.77 4.56
N THR A 306 15.46 -7.87 3.27
CA THR A 306 14.16 -8.35 2.81
C THR A 306 13.91 -9.78 3.28
N ASP A 307 14.86 -10.69 3.08
CA ASP A 307 14.77 -12.08 3.56
C ASP A 307 14.64 -12.12 5.08
N LEU A 308 15.41 -11.29 5.79
CA LEU A 308 15.34 -11.18 7.25
C LEU A 308 13.98 -10.63 7.73
N ARG A 309 13.29 -9.81 6.95
CA ARG A 309 11.93 -9.39 7.27
C ARG A 309 10.93 -10.51 7.00
N LEU A 310 10.99 -11.14 5.82
CA LEU A 310 10.03 -12.16 5.39
C LEU A 310 10.11 -13.45 6.22
N SER A 311 11.30 -13.81 6.71
CA SER A 311 11.47 -14.98 7.57
C SER A 311 10.89 -14.82 8.99
N HIS A 312 10.41 -13.62 9.35
CA HIS A 312 9.82 -13.34 10.66
C HIS A 312 8.37 -13.85 10.74
N LYS A 313 8.20 -15.11 11.17
CA LYS A 313 6.89 -15.82 11.22
C LYS A 313 5.82 -15.13 12.06
N GLU A 314 6.19 -14.41 13.12
CA GLU A 314 5.26 -13.66 13.98
C GLU A 314 4.82 -12.30 13.37
N GLY A 315 5.42 -11.90 12.24
CA GLY A 315 5.21 -10.59 11.60
C GLY A 315 3.82 -10.43 10.99
N TRP A 316 3.12 -11.54 10.72
CA TRP A 316 1.80 -11.54 10.13
C TRP A 316 0.68 -11.31 11.15
N LEU A 317 0.97 -11.45 12.46
CA LEU A 317 -0.03 -11.42 13.54
C LEU A 317 -0.02 -10.10 14.34
N VAL A 318 1.09 -9.36 14.37
CA VAL A 318 1.24 -8.13 15.15
C VAL A 318 2.04 -7.07 14.37
N ALA A 319 1.67 -5.80 14.55
CA ALA A 319 2.42 -4.64 14.06
C ALA A 319 3.81 -4.57 14.74
N ASN A 320 4.75 -5.34 14.20
CA ASN A 320 6.12 -5.41 14.69
C ASN A 320 6.97 -4.34 14.00
N GLY A 321 7.78 -3.60 14.76
CA GLY A 321 8.65 -2.55 14.20
C GLY A 321 9.98 -3.08 13.64
N PRO A 322 10.83 -2.22 13.07
CA PRO A 322 12.13 -2.59 12.49
C PRO A 322 13.06 -3.35 13.44
N THR A 323 13.00 -3.04 14.74
CA THR A 323 13.73 -3.76 15.79
C THR A 323 13.38 -5.26 15.85
N ALA A 324 12.13 -5.63 15.59
CA ALA A 324 11.72 -7.04 15.59
C ALA A 324 12.23 -7.77 14.34
N TRP A 325 12.16 -7.12 13.17
CA TRP A 325 12.56 -7.71 11.90
C TRP A 325 14.08 -7.85 11.76
N PHE A 326 14.83 -6.81 12.10
CA PHE A 326 16.27 -6.75 11.88
C PHE A 326 17.08 -7.01 13.16
N GLY A 327 16.43 -7.01 14.33
CA GLY A 327 17.05 -7.38 15.59
C GLY A 327 18.21 -6.48 15.99
N ARG A 328 19.32 -7.11 16.39
CA ARG A 328 20.55 -6.43 16.84
C ARG A 328 21.14 -5.46 15.83
N LEU A 329 20.99 -5.72 14.53
CA LEU A 329 21.52 -4.84 13.48
C LEU A 329 20.85 -3.47 13.57
N TYR A 330 19.52 -3.42 13.61
CA TYR A 330 18.78 -2.16 13.73
C TYR A 330 19.00 -1.49 15.08
N GLN A 331 19.00 -2.25 16.19
CA GLN A 331 19.27 -1.67 17.52
C GLN A 331 20.64 -0.99 17.59
N TRP A 332 21.67 -1.60 16.99
CA TRP A 332 23.01 -1.03 16.91
C TRP A 332 23.02 0.28 16.11
N LEU A 333 22.36 0.32 14.96
CA LEU A 333 22.28 1.51 14.11
C LEU A 333 21.41 2.63 14.69
N ALA A 334 20.33 2.29 15.39
CA ALA A 334 19.31 3.24 15.85
C ALA A 334 19.57 3.78 17.27
N HIS A 335 20.11 2.96 18.18
CA HIS A 335 20.15 3.30 19.60
C HIS A 335 21.56 3.36 20.20
N TYR A 336 22.53 2.67 19.60
CA TYR A 336 23.86 2.52 20.19
C TYR A 336 24.96 3.27 19.43
N ASN A 337 24.62 3.90 18.32
CA ASN A 337 25.61 4.48 17.42
C ASN A 337 25.02 5.61 16.57
N GLU A 338 25.50 6.83 16.77
CA GLU A 338 25.14 8.02 15.98
C GLU A 338 26.26 8.44 15.02
N ASN A 339 27.35 7.65 14.93
CA ASN A 339 28.49 8.03 14.11
C ASN A 339 28.08 8.07 12.61
N PRO A 340 28.33 9.19 11.89
CA PRO A 340 28.02 9.32 10.46
C PRO A 340 28.73 8.31 9.56
N ALA A 341 29.82 7.69 10.02
CA ALA A 341 30.54 6.65 9.27
C ALA A 341 29.67 5.43 8.89
N TYR A 342 28.49 5.28 9.51
CA TYR A 342 27.53 4.21 9.23
C TYR A 342 26.32 4.67 8.40
N ASP A 343 26.29 5.92 7.93
CA ASP A 343 25.15 6.48 7.19
C ASP A 343 24.86 5.74 5.89
N GLY A 344 25.89 5.21 5.21
CA GLY A 344 25.71 4.36 4.03
C GLY A 344 24.84 3.13 4.33
N LEU A 345 25.06 2.45 5.46
CA LEU A 345 24.23 1.33 5.87
C LEU A 345 22.84 1.78 6.36
N ARG A 346 22.75 2.91 7.11
CA ARG A 346 21.46 3.47 7.53
C ARG A 346 20.58 3.79 6.33
N GLN A 347 21.17 4.31 5.25
CA GLN A 347 20.46 4.62 4.02
C GLN A 347 19.89 3.36 3.37
N VAL A 348 20.67 2.29 3.24
CA VAL A 348 20.18 0.99 2.72
C VAL A 348 19.03 0.44 3.57
N VAL A 349 19.14 0.50 4.90
CA VAL A 349 18.06 0.06 5.81
C VAL A 349 16.81 0.94 5.67
N SER A 350 16.99 2.25 5.56
CA SER A 350 15.88 3.20 5.34
C SER A 350 15.17 2.95 4.02
N ASP A 351 15.91 2.79 2.92
CA ASP A 351 15.35 2.55 1.60
C ASP A 351 14.59 1.23 1.54
N ASN A 352 15.15 0.19 2.18
CA ASN A 352 14.47 -1.10 2.34
C ASN A 352 13.12 -0.93 3.07
N LEU A 353 13.11 -0.24 4.21
CA LEU A 353 11.89 -0.01 4.99
C LEU A 353 10.87 0.83 4.21
N ILE A 354 11.28 1.94 3.61
CA ILE A 354 10.40 2.81 2.82
C ILE A 354 9.80 2.07 1.63
N GLY A 355 10.57 1.19 0.98
CA GLY A 355 10.10 0.40 -0.16
C GLY A 355 9.17 -0.76 0.20
N ASN A 356 9.21 -1.25 1.44
CA ASN A 356 8.60 -2.53 1.80
C ASN A 356 7.62 -2.49 2.97
N VAL A 357 7.55 -1.36 3.68
CA VAL A 357 6.76 -1.20 4.92
C VAL A 357 5.82 -0.01 4.77
N PRO A 358 4.56 -0.10 5.24
CA PRO A 358 3.59 0.98 5.12
C PRO A 358 3.82 2.09 6.15
N LEU A 359 4.91 2.84 5.99
CA LEU A 359 5.30 3.95 6.86
C LEU A 359 4.45 5.20 6.58
N ALA A 360 4.08 5.94 7.62
CA ALA A 360 3.40 7.22 7.47
C ALA A 360 4.36 8.37 7.13
N PRO A 361 3.91 9.38 6.36
CA PRO A 361 4.64 10.63 6.23
C PRO A 361 4.86 11.24 7.62
N GLY A 362 6.08 11.72 7.89
CA GLY A 362 6.48 12.28 9.18
C GLY A 362 7.09 11.26 10.17
N GLU A 363 6.95 9.95 9.94
CA GLU A 363 7.69 8.96 10.73
C GLU A 363 9.20 9.13 10.55
N ARG A 364 9.98 8.99 11.63
CA ARG A 364 11.44 9.20 11.59
C ARG A 364 12.20 7.88 11.56
N LEU A 365 13.03 7.70 10.53
CA LEU A 365 14.02 6.63 10.43
C LEU A 365 15.42 7.23 10.60
N PHE A 366 16.15 6.81 11.63
CA PHE A 366 17.49 7.32 11.94
C PHE A 366 17.57 8.86 11.95
N GLY A 367 16.54 9.52 12.48
CA GLY A 367 16.45 10.98 12.54
C GLY A 367 15.97 11.67 11.25
N LYS A 368 15.86 10.98 10.12
CA LYS A 368 15.29 11.52 8.87
C LYS A 368 13.80 11.22 8.77
N ALA A 369 12.98 12.21 8.43
CA ALA A 369 11.55 12.02 8.26
C ALA A 369 11.23 11.36 6.91
N VAL A 370 10.31 10.40 6.91
CA VAL A 370 9.70 9.86 5.69
C VAL A 370 8.81 10.95 5.09
N THR A 371 9.09 11.34 3.85
CA THR A 371 8.35 12.42 3.17
C THR A 371 7.14 11.91 2.39
N VAL A 372 7.26 10.72 1.80
CA VAL A 372 6.24 10.13 0.93
C VAL A 372 5.95 8.70 1.38
N ARG A 373 4.66 8.37 1.51
CA ARG A 373 4.20 6.99 1.72
C ARG A 373 4.21 6.24 0.39
N LYS A 374 4.98 5.15 0.31
CA LYS A 374 4.99 4.26 -0.86
C LYS A 374 3.96 3.14 -0.77
N LEU A 375 3.74 2.62 0.44
CA LEU A 375 2.84 1.50 0.67
C LEU A 375 1.78 1.84 1.70
N HIS A 376 0.59 1.32 1.49
CA HIS A 376 -0.45 1.19 2.50
C HIS A 376 -0.56 -0.27 2.94
N SER A 377 -0.83 -0.49 4.22
CA SER A 377 -1.61 -1.66 4.64
C SER A 377 -3.10 -1.33 4.71
N LEU A 378 -3.97 -2.34 4.72
CA LEU A 378 -5.41 -2.14 4.96
C LEU A 378 -5.66 -1.32 6.22
N ARG A 379 -4.89 -1.56 7.29
CA ARG A 379 -4.97 -0.77 8.52
C ARG A 379 -4.65 0.71 8.31
N THR A 380 -3.56 1.02 7.62
CA THR A 380 -3.14 2.41 7.40
C THR A 380 -4.09 3.14 6.45
N ALA A 381 -4.62 2.46 5.44
CA ALA A 381 -5.62 3.03 4.55
C ALA A 381 -6.94 3.28 5.29
N TYR A 382 -7.36 2.40 6.20
CA TYR A 382 -8.50 2.64 7.08
C TYR A 382 -8.31 3.90 7.95
N LEU A 383 -7.12 4.08 8.55
CA LEU A 383 -6.86 5.28 9.37
C LEU A 383 -6.93 6.58 8.57
N GLU A 384 -6.47 6.55 7.32
CA GLU A 384 -6.45 7.73 6.47
C GLU A 384 -7.82 8.05 5.87
N THR A 385 -8.54 7.02 5.42
CA THR A 385 -9.79 7.18 4.65
C THR A 385 -11.07 6.98 5.46
N GLY A 386 -10.97 6.39 6.66
CA GLY A 386 -12.12 5.94 7.46
C GLY A 386 -12.84 4.70 6.91
N LEU A 387 -12.40 4.13 5.76
CA LEU A 387 -13.06 2.99 5.13
C LEU A 387 -12.75 1.68 5.85
N HIS A 388 -13.80 0.99 6.31
CA HIS A 388 -13.66 -0.25 7.08
C HIS A 388 -12.78 -1.30 6.34
N PRO A 389 -11.84 -1.98 7.03
CA PRO A 389 -10.89 -2.92 6.40
C PRO A 389 -11.55 -4.02 5.54
N THR A 390 -12.68 -4.57 5.98
CA THR A 390 -13.44 -5.58 5.20
C THR A 390 -13.84 -5.07 3.81
N ARG A 391 -14.22 -3.79 3.71
CA ARG A 391 -14.61 -3.17 2.44
C ARG A 391 -13.39 -2.88 1.58
N LEU A 392 -12.35 -2.27 2.16
CA LEU A 392 -11.09 -2.01 1.47
C LEU A 392 -10.52 -3.29 0.86
N ARG A 393 -10.49 -4.37 1.63
CA ARG A 393 -10.00 -5.69 1.20
C ARG A 393 -10.75 -6.21 -0.03
N LYS A 394 -12.08 -6.17 -0.02
CA LYS A 394 -12.88 -6.62 -1.17
C LYS A 394 -12.65 -5.77 -2.42
N VAL A 395 -12.67 -4.44 -2.26
CA VAL A 395 -12.46 -3.50 -3.36
C VAL A 395 -11.07 -3.67 -3.97
N LEU A 396 -10.03 -3.69 -3.14
CA LEU A 396 -8.65 -3.82 -3.60
C LEU A 396 -8.38 -5.20 -4.24
N SER A 397 -9.04 -6.26 -3.74
CA SER A 397 -8.97 -7.59 -4.34
C SER A 397 -9.60 -7.61 -5.73
N PHE A 398 -10.82 -7.07 -5.84
CA PHE A 398 -11.56 -7.01 -7.10
C PHE A 398 -10.85 -6.16 -8.16
N THR A 399 -10.20 -5.07 -7.74
CA THR A 399 -9.45 -4.17 -8.63
C THR A 399 -8.02 -4.63 -8.90
N GLY A 400 -7.58 -5.75 -8.32
CA GLY A 400 -6.26 -6.34 -8.58
C GLY A 400 -5.08 -5.63 -7.88
N HIS A 401 -5.35 -4.83 -6.85
CA HIS A 401 -4.30 -4.11 -6.09
C HIS A 401 -3.70 -4.93 -4.93
N ILE A 402 -4.29 -6.08 -4.57
CA ILE A 402 -3.76 -7.01 -3.56
C ILE A 402 -3.73 -8.45 -4.09
N ALA A 403 -2.83 -9.27 -3.56
CA ALA A 403 -2.62 -10.65 -4.01
C ALA A 403 -3.82 -11.58 -3.71
N PRO A 404 -4.15 -12.57 -4.55
CA PRO A 404 -5.34 -13.43 -4.39
C PRO A 404 -5.38 -14.22 -3.07
N ASP A 405 -4.23 -14.55 -2.50
CA ASP A 405 -4.06 -15.30 -1.25
C ASP A 405 -4.14 -14.40 0.01
N HIS A 406 -4.54 -13.14 -0.14
CA HIS A 406 -4.61 -12.17 0.96
C HIS A 406 -5.52 -12.58 2.13
N SER A 407 -6.46 -13.51 1.92
CA SER A 407 -7.54 -13.84 2.86
C SER A 407 -7.06 -14.39 4.21
N ALA A 408 -5.95 -15.12 4.21
CA ALA A 408 -5.34 -15.66 5.43
C ALA A 408 -4.51 -14.63 6.20
N LEU A 409 -4.27 -13.45 5.63
CA LEU A 409 -3.39 -12.42 6.17
C LEU A 409 -4.16 -11.39 7.00
N SER A 410 -3.55 -10.93 8.09
CA SER A 410 -4.11 -9.82 8.90
C SER A 410 -4.12 -8.49 8.12
N ASP A 411 -4.91 -7.53 8.60
CA ASP A 411 -5.03 -6.21 7.95
C ASP A 411 -3.73 -5.39 7.95
N HIS A 412 -2.79 -5.71 8.83
CA HIS A 412 -1.46 -5.09 8.84
C HIS A 412 -0.52 -5.65 7.78
N ALA A 413 -0.74 -6.91 7.42
CA ALA A 413 0.11 -7.66 6.51
C ALA A 413 -0.26 -7.49 5.04
N VAL A 414 -1.53 -7.21 4.75
CA VAL A 414 -1.96 -6.93 3.38
C VAL A 414 -1.52 -5.52 3.02
N VAL A 415 -0.44 -5.44 2.23
CA VAL A 415 0.15 -4.20 1.74
C VAL A 415 -0.09 -4.02 0.24
N PHE A 416 -0.20 -2.77 -0.20
CA PHE A 416 -0.42 -2.37 -1.59
C PHE A 416 0.15 -0.99 -1.87
N ASP A 417 0.35 -0.66 -3.14
CA ASP A 417 0.96 0.59 -3.57
C ASP A 417 0.06 1.81 -3.28
N ALA A 418 0.61 2.80 -2.60
CA ALA A 418 -0.14 3.99 -2.18
C ALA A 418 -0.41 4.94 -3.35
N ALA A 419 0.52 5.10 -4.29
CA ALA A 419 0.36 6.00 -5.42
C ALA A 419 -0.65 5.45 -6.43
N ALA A 420 -0.58 4.16 -6.74
CA ALA A 420 -1.49 3.48 -7.65
C ALA A 420 -2.93 3.44 -7.14
N THR A 421 -3.13 3.44 -5.81
CA THR A 421 -4.47 3.39 -5.19
C THR A 421 -4.99 4.75 -4.73
N ALA A 422 -4.19 5.82 -4.78
CA ALA A 422 -4.55 7.15 -4.27
C ALA A 422 -5.87 7.67 -4.89
N GLY A 423 -6.01 7.57 -6.21
CA GLY A 423 -7.24 8.00 -6.91
C GLY A 423 -8.47 7.20 -6.47
N LEU A 424 -8.35 5.87 -6.38
CA LEU A 424 -9.42 4.99 -5.93
C LEU A 424 -9.82 5.27 -4.48
N LEU A 425 -8.84 5.38 -3.57
CA LEU A 425 -9.08 5.67 -2.15
C LEU A 425 -9.70 7.05 -1.95
N GLY A 426 -9.25 8.06 -2.70
CA GLY A 426 -9.84 9.40 -2.71
C GLY A 426 -11.33 9.36 -3.06
N ARG A 427 -11.68 8.72 -4.17
CA ARG A 427 -13.09 8.55 -4.59
C ARG A 427 -13.92 7.78 -3.57
N LEU A 428 -13.38 6.70 -3.00
CA LEU A 428 -14.09 5.89 -2.01
C LEU A 428 -14.31 6.61 -0.67
N SER A 429 -13.37 7.46 -0.25
CA SER A 429 -13.43 8.18 1.03
C SER A 429 -14.61 9.17 1.11
N THR A 430 -15.04 9.70 -0.03
CA THR A 430 -16.19 10.62 -0.14
C THR A 430 -17.43 9.96 -0.75
N ALA A 431 -17.34 8.66 -1.09
CA ALA A 431 -18.40 7.96 -1.79
C ALA A 431 -19.65 7.78 -0.94
N LEU A 432 -20.79 7.93 -1.60
CA LEU A 432 -22.13 7.78 -1.03
C LEU A 432 -22.57 6.32 -1.13
N THR A 433 -23.19 5.81 -0.07
CA THR A 433 -23.98 4.57 -0.16
C THR A 433 -25.23 4.79 -1.00
N PHE A 434 -25.87 3.72 -1.44
CA PHE A 434 -27.15 3.84 -2.17
C PHE A 434 -28.25 4.54 -1.35
N LEU A 435 -28.23 4.38 -0.01
CA LEU A 435 -29.18 5.03 0.88
C LEU A 435 -28.95 6.54 0.99
N GLU A 436 -27.70 6.98 0.85
CA GLU A 436 -27.32 8.40 0.89
C GLU A 436 -27.46 9.07 -0.47
N LEU A 437 -27.33 8.31 -1.57
CA LEU A 437 -27.38 8.84 -2.95
C LEU A 437 -28.71 9.54 -3.27
N GLY A 438 -29.84 8.93 -2.91
CA GLY A 438 -31.17 9.51 -3.17
C GLY A 438 -31.37 10.88 -2.48
N PRO A 439 -31.21 10.95 -1.15
CA PRO A 439 -31.21 12.22 -0.42
C PRO A 439 -30.20 13.24 -0.96
N TYR A 440 -29.00 12.81 -1.32
CA TYR A 440 -27.96 13.71 -1.86
C TYR A 440 -28.38 14.36 -3.18
N LEU A 441 -28.94 13.57 -4.10
CA LEU A 441 -29.44 14.06 -5.39
C LEU A 441 -30.77 14.81 -5.29
N ASN A 442 -31.38 14.89 -4.10
CA ASN A 442 -32.76 15.32 -3.90
C ASN A 442 -33.74 14.55 -4.79
N THR A 443 -33.76 13.23 -4.63
CA THR A 443 -34.69 12.33 -5.33
C THR A 443 -35.16 11.20 -4.41
N ASN A 444 -36.26 10.54 -4.79
CA ASN A 444 -36.74 9.38 -4.04
C ASN A 444 -35.96 8.10 -4.40
N ARG A 445 -36.04 7.08 -3.53
CA ARG A 445 -35.31 5.81 -3.68
C ARG A 445 -35.58 5.09 -5.00
N VAL A 446 -36.80 5.17 -5.54
CA VAL A 446 -37.17 4.52 -6.81
C VAL A 446 -36.49 5.21 -7.99
N GLN A 447 -36.45 6.54 -7.98
CA GLN A 447 -35.76 7.33 -8.99
C GLN A 447 -34.24 7.12 -8.90
N ALA A 448 -33.64 7.16 -7.71
CA ALA A 448 -32.23 6.85 -7.52
C ALA A 448 -31.87 5.45 -8.09
N LYS A 449 -32.71 4.44 -7.84
CA LYS A 449 -32.52 3.09 -8.40
C LYS A 449 -32.52 3.11 -9.93
N LEU A 450 -33.50 3.78 -10.52
CA LEU A 450 -33.63 3.93 -11.97
C LEU A 450 -32.42 4.65 -12.58
N LEU A 451 -31.89 5.68 -11.93
CA LEU A 451 -30.71 6.41 -12.41
C LEU A 451 -29.46 5.52 -12.47
N VAL A 452 -29.29 4.66 -11.46
CA VAL A 452 -28.19 3.68 -11.40
C VAL A 452 -28.40 2.57 -12.42
N GLU A 453 -29.58 1.95 -12.48
CA GLU A 453 -29.90 0.87 -13.44
C GLU A 453 -29.79 1.34 -14.90
N ALA A 454 -30.09 2.61 -15.17
CA ALA A 454 -29.92 3.21 -16.50
C ALA A 454 -28.47 3.63 -16.80
N GLY A 455 -27.55 3.51 -15.84
CA GLY A 455 -26.12 3.81 -16.03
C GLY A 455 -25.77 5.29 -16.03
N PHE A 456 -26.66 6.18 -15.59
CA PHE A 456 -26.37 7.62 -15.48
C PHE A 456 -25.44 7.93 -14.32
N ILE A 457 -25.53 7.15 -13.24
CA ILE A 457 -24.62 7.21 -12.10
C ILE A 457 -24.06 5.81 -11.89
N LYS A 458 -22.74 5.67 -12.07
CA LYS A 458 -22.06 4.38 -11.98
C LYS A 458 -21.44 4.21 -10.60
N PRO A 459 -21.38 2.98 -10.07
CA PRO A 459 -20.63 2.73 -8.85
C PRO A 459 -19.13 2.96 -9.09
N VAL A 460 -18.39 3.32 -8.03
CA VAL A 460 -16.92 3.50 -8.09
C VAL A 460 -16.21 2.23 -8.58
N VAL A 461 -16.78 1.07 -8.24
CA VAL A 461 -16.30 -0.24 -8.66
C VAL A 461 -17.46 -0.97 -9.34
N ASP A 462 -17.31 -1.22 -10.64
CA ASP A 462 -18.31 -1.87 -11.49
C ASP A 462 -18.18 -3.40 -11.42
N GLY A 463 -19.29 -4.15 -11.49
CA GLY A 463 -19.28 -5.63 -11.44
C GLY A 463 -19.32 -6.28 -10.05
N ALA A 464 -19.54 -5.51 -8.99
CA ALA A 464 -19.87 -6.07 -7.67
C ALA A 464 -21.25 -6.76 -7.68
N ASP A 465 -21.32 -8.04 -7.29
CA ASP A 465 -22.57 -8.80 -7.12
C ASP A 465 -23.63 -7.97 -6.37
N GLU A 466 -24.87 -7.97 -6.88
CA GLU A 466 -25.99 -7.19 -6.32
C GLU A 466 -26.27 -7.50 -4.84
N GLU A 467 -25.95 -8.72 -4.38
CA GLU A 467 -26.20 -9.17 -3.02
C GLU A 467 -25.25 -8.57 -1.98
N VAL A 468 -24.13 -8.00 -2.41
CA VAL A 468 -23.08 -7.54 -1.48
C VAL A 468 -23.17 -6.02 -1.42
N GLY A 469 -23.64 -5.47 -0.29
CA GLY A 469 -23.87 -4.04 -0.06
C GLY A 469 -22.62 -3.13 0.01
N TRP A 470 -21.69 -3.23 -0.95
CA TRP A 470 -20.49 -2.38 -1.09
C TRP A 470 -20.53 -1.45 -2.30
N ARG A 471 -21.63 -1.46 -3.08
CA ARG A 471 -21.85 -0.47 -4.12
C ARG A 471 -21.94 0.93 -3.52
N CYS A 472 -21.03 1.78 -3.97
CA CYS A 472 -20.92 3.16 -3.56
C CYS A 472 -20.68 4.01 -4.79
N TYR A 473 -21.08 5.27 -4.70
CA TYR A 473 -21.11 6.19 -5.82
C TYR A 473 -20.23 7.37 -5.45
N ALA A 474 -19.28 7.73 -6.29
CA ALA A 474 -18.41 8.86 -6.00
C ALA A 474 -19.25 10.13 -5.90
N ARG A 475 -19.00 10.97 -4.90
CA ARG A 475 -19.72 12.23 -4.76
C ARG A 475 -19.55 13.11 -6.00
N GLU A 476 -18.33 13.16 -6.52
CA GLU A 476 -17.98 13.84 -7.77
C GLU A 476 -18.80 13.36 -8.99
N ASP A 477 -19.13 12.05 -9.09
CA ASP A 477 -19.95 11.53 -10.19
C ASP A 477 -21.42 11.98 -10.03
N ALA A 478 -21.92 12.02 -8.79
CA ALA A 478 -23.25 12.52 -8.49
C ALA A 478 -23.37 14.03 -8.78
N ASP A 479 -22.34 14.81 -8.41
CA ASP A 479 -22.26 16.24 -8.71
C ASP A 479 -22.16 16.48 -10.23
N ALA A 480 -21.28 15.74 -10.92
CA ALA A 480 -21.14 15.82 -12.38
C ALA A 480 -22.45 15.48 -13.12
N PHE A 481 -23.22 14.52 -12.60
CA PHE A 481 -24.55 14.21 -13.12
C PHE A 481 -25.53 15.38 -12.93
N LEU A 482 -25.56 16.00 -11.75
CA LEU A 482 -26.39 17.18 -11.50
C LEU A 482 -25.97 18.37 -12.37
N ASP A 483 -24.67 18.59 -12.54
CA ASP A 483 -24.14 19.64 -13.42
C ASP A 483 -24.53 19.40 -14.87
N ALA A 484 -24.47 18.15 -15.34
CA ALA A 484 -24.90 17.79 -16.69
C ALA A 484 -26.40 18.05 -16.92
N LEU A 485 -27.25 17.81 -15.92
CA LEU A 485 -28.67 18.17 -15.99
C LEU A 485 -28.89 19.70 -16.00
N ASN A 486 -28.06 20.44 -15.27
CA ASN A 486 -28.18 21.89 -15.15
C ASN A 486 -27.50 22.67 -16.30
N ALA A 487 -26.64 22.04 -17.09
CA ALA A 487 -25.79 22.71 -18.08
C ALA A 487 -26.54 23.61 -19.08
N LYS A 488 -27.79 23.28 -19.41
CA LYS A 488 -28.66 24.05 -20.31
C LYS A 488 -29.96 24.53 -19.64
N ALA A 489 -30.05 24.41 -18.31
CA ALA A 489 -31.27 24.70 -17.59
C ALA A 489 -31.39 26.21 -17.26
N GLU A 490 -32.49 26.83 -17.69
CA GLU A 490 -32.80 28.22 -17.35
C GLU A 490 -33.36 28.32 -15.92
N SER A 491 -32.82 29.21 -15.09
CA SER A 491 -33.33 29.39 -13.73
C SER A 491 -34.65 30.17 -13.72
N VAL A 492 -35.69 29.57 -13.13
CA VAL A 492 -37.03 30.17 -13.02
C VAL A 492 -37.48 30.24 -11.56
N GLU A 493 -38.21 31.30 -11.22
CA GLU A 493 -38.83 31.45 -9.88
C GLU A 493 -40.16 30.72 -9.78
N LEU A 494 -41.00 30.86 -10.80
CA LEU A 494 -42.32 30.23 -10.91
C LEU A 494 -42.29 29.17 -12.01
N ILE A 495 -42.94 28.02 -11.77
CA ILE A 495 -43.04 26.94 -12.74
C ILE A 495 -43.92 27.42 -13.90
N PRO A 496 -43.41 27.51 -15.14
CA PRO A 496 -44.20 27.92 -16.30
C PRO A 496 -45.37 26.98 -16.57
N GLU A 497 -46.43 27.50 -17.18
CA GLU A 497 -47.56 26.65 -17.57
C GLU A 497 -47.10 25.51 -18.50
N GLY A 498 -47.61 24.30 -18.25
CA GLY A 498 -47.23 23.11 -19.02
C GLY A 498 -45.90 22.46 -18.61
N ALA A 499 -45.05 23.14 -17.83
CA ALA A 499 -43.83 22.56 -17.28
C ALA A 499 -44.12 21.69 -16.04
N ALA A 500 -43.23 20.74 -15.75
CA ALA A 500 -43.24 19.93 -14.53
C ALA A 500 -41.86 19.38 -14.22
N CYS A 501 -41.64 18.96 -12.97
CA CYS A 501 -40.45 18.21 -12.60
C CYS A 501 -40.38 16.88 -13.35
N ILE A 502 -39.18 16.28 -13.46
CA ILE A 502 -38.96 15.05 -14.25
C ILE A 502 -39.97 13.95 -13.90
N LEU A 503 -40.22 13.71 -12.60
CA LEU A 503 -41.13 12.65 -12.15
C LEU A 503 -42.57 12.88 -12.61
N ASP A 504 -43.09 14.09 -12.45
CA ASP A 504 -44.47 14.41 -12.82
C ASP A 504 -44.64 14.58 -14.33
N ALA A 505 -43.60 15.05 -15.02
CA ALA A 505 -43.55 15.04 -16.48
C ALA A 505 -43.60 13.62 -17.02
N ALA A 506 -42.88 12.66 -16.43
CA ALA A 506 -42.90 11.26 -16.86
C ALA A 506 -44.30 10.64 -16.73
N LYS A 507 -44.98 10.89 -15.60
CA LYS A 507 -46.37 10.46 -15.39
C LYS A 507 -47.33 11.07 -16.42
N ARG A 508 -47.25 12.39 -16.63
CA ARG A 508 -48.14 13.12 -17.55
C ARG A 508 -47.86 12.80 -19.03
N ALA A 509 -46.63 12.45 -19.38
CA ALA A 509 -46.22 12.05 -20.73
C ALA A 509 -46.31 10.53 -20.98
N CYS A 510 -46.69 9.75 -19.97
CA CYS A 510 -46.74 8.27 -20.03
C CYS A 510 -45.41 7.63 -20.47
N CYS A 511 -44.28 8.15 -19.97
CA CYS A 511 -42.94 7.62 -20.24
C CYS A 511 -42.16 7.35 -18.95
N HIS A 512 -40.98 6.73 -19.06
CA HIS A 512 -40.09 6.54 -17.91
C HIS A 512 -39.23 7.77 -17.68
N SER A 513 -38.93 8.09 -16.41
CA SER A 513 -38.04 9.21 -16.07
C SER A 513 -36.67 9.12 -16.75
N ARG A 514 -36.14 7.90 -16.95
CA ARG A 514 -34.86 7.69 -17.66
C ARG A 514 -34.87 8.25 -19.09
N GLU A 515 -36.02 8.20 -19.76
CA GLU A 515 -36.14 8.72 -21.13
C GLU A 515 -36.04 10.25 -21.11
N ILE A 516 -36.66 10.91 -20.13
CA ILE A 516 -36.55 12.36 -19.96
C ILE A 516 -35.11 12.76 -19.63
N VAL A 517 -34.46 12.04 -18.71
CA VAL A 517 -33.04 12.26 -18.38
C VAL A 517 -32.16 12.09 -19.63
N SER A 518 -32.39 11.06 -20.44
CA SER A 518 -31.69 10.88 -21.72
C SER A 518 -31.93 12.04 -22.69
N LEU A 519 -33.16 12.55 -22.79
CA LEU A 519 -33.48 13.69 -23.66
C LEU A 519 -32.79 14.98 -23.19
N ILE A 520 -32.70 15.21 -21.88
CA ILE A 520 -31.99 16.37 -21.30
C ILE A 520 -30.49 16.25 -21.58
N LEU A 521 -29.86 15.13 -21.21
CA LEU A 521 -28.42 14.91 -21.38
C LEU A 521 -28.00 14.86 -22.85
N GLY A 522 -28.89 14.37 -23.73
CA GLY A 522 -28.72 14.39 -25.18
C GLY A 522 -28.97 15.77 -25.81
N GLY A 523 -29.43 16.76 -25.04
CA GLY A 523 -29.74 18.10 -25.54
C GLY A 523 -30.87 18.12 -26.57
N GLN A 524 -31.82 17.19 -26.48
CA GLN A 524 -32.89 17.00 -27.46
C GLN A 524 -34.13 17.85 -27.15
N LEU A 525 -34.23 18.41 -25.94
CA LEU A 525 -35.29 19.33 -25.55
C LEU A 525 -34.87 20.77 -25.87
N ALA A 526 -35.78 21.54 -26.47
CA ALA A 526 -35.60 22.96 -26.75
C ALA A 526 -35.58 23.79 -25.47
N TRP A 527 -36.30 23.37 -24.42
CA TRP A 527 -36.30 24.06 -23.13
C TRP A 527 -36.15 23.10 -21.95
N VAL A 528 -35.23 23.46 -21.06
CA VAL A 528 -35.05 22.84 -19.75
C VAL A 528 -35.01 23.99 -18.74
N GLY A 529 -35.78 23.87 -17.67
CA GLY A 529 -35.80 24.85 -16.58
C GLY A 529 -35.23 24.28 -15.29
N ARG A 530 -34.88 25.17 -14.37
CA ARG A 530 -34.51 24.83 -12.99
C ARG A 530 -35.25 25.74 -12.02
N GLN A 531 -36.05 25.14 -11.14
CA GLN A 531 -36.75 25.87 -10.09
C GLN A 531 -35.77 26.39 -9.03
N ARG A 532 -35.75 27.71 -8.79
CA ARG A 532 -34.78 28.35 -7.88
C ARG A 532 -34.96 27.95 -6.40
N ALA A 533 -36.19 27.66 -5.99
CA ALA A 533 -36.53 27.27 -4.61
C ALA A 533 -36.11 25.83 -4.26
N GLU A 534 -35.83 25.00 -5.27
CA GLU A 534 -35.52 23.58 -5.11
C GLU A 534 -34.06 23.28 -5.49
N ARG A 535 -33.56 22.11 -5.08
CA ARG A 535 -32.21 21.64 -5.42
C ARG A 535 -32.22 20.27 -6.09
N GLY A 536 -31.08 19.92 -6.70
CA GLY A 536 -30.84 18.58 -7.23
C GLY A 536 -31.77 18.20 -8.37
N TYR A 537 -32.07 16.90 -8.44
CA TYR A 537 -32.83 16.26 -9.50
C TYR A 537 -34.28 16.77 -9.59
N ASP A 538 -34.96 16.92 -8.45
CA ASP A 538 -36.37 17.33 -8.41
C ASP A 538 -36.58 18.81 -8.81
N ALA A 539 -35.51 19.63 -8.82
CA ALA A 539 -35.56 21.03 -9.28
C ALA A 539 -35.64 21.18 -10.81
N ILE A 540 -35.33 20.14 -11.57
CA ILE A 540 -35.27 20.19 -13.04
C ILE A 540 -36.67 20.11 -13.63
N LEU A 541 -37.00 21.08 -14.47
CA LEU A 541 -38.30 21.24 -15.12
C LEU A 541 -38.18 20.99 -16.63
N VAL A 542 -39.20 20.34 -17.19
CA VAL A 542 -39.32 20.10 -18.63
C VAL A 542 -40.74 20.42 -19.11
N GLN A 543 -40.86 20.81 -20.38
CA GLN A 543 -42.17 21.03 -21.01
C GLN A 543 -42.83 19.70 -21.35
N VAL A 544 -43.95 19.38 -20.68
CA VAL A 544 -44.62 18.07 -20.84
C VAL A 544 -45.10 17.84 -22.28
N GLY A 545 -45.57 18.88 -22.95
CA GLY A 545 -45.99 18.81 -24.35
C GLY A 545 -44.83 18.54 -25.33
N GLU A 546 -43.63 18.99 -25.01
CA GLU A 546 -42.42 18.68 -25.77
C GLU A 546 -41.97 17.24 -25.51
N VAL A 547 -41.88 16.83 -24.25
CA VAL A 547 -41.53 15.44 -23.89
C VAL A 547 -42.46 14.45 -24.60
N ARG A 548 -43.78 14.71 -24.60
CA ARG A 548 -44.77 13.87 -25.31
C ARG A 548 -44.48 13.70 -26.80
N ARG A 549 -43.94 14.71 -27.47
CA ARG A 549 -43.58 14.64 -28.90
C ARG A 549 -42.36 13.73 -29.12
N HIS A 550 -41.38 13.78 -28.23
CA HIS A 550 -40.17 12.95 -28.31
C HIS A 550 -40.42 11.49 -27.92
N VAL A 551 -41.27 11.25 -26.92
CA VAL A 551 -41.50 9.90 -26.36
C VAL A 551 -42.67 9.17 -27.03
N ARG A 552 -43.30 9.77 -28.05
CA ARG A 552 -44.42 9.19 -28.81
C ARG A 552 -43.97 7.87 -29.44
N GLY A 553 -44.73 6.81 -29.17
CA GLY A 553 -44.51 5.50 -29.77
C GLY A 553 -44.82 5.49 -31.27
N ARG A 554 -44.42 4.40 -31.94
CA ARG A 554 -44.74 4.16 -33.35
C ARG A 554 -46.26 4.21 -33.56
N ASP A 555 -46.69 4.77 -34.69
CA ASP A 555 -48.09 4.72 -35.10
C ASP A 555 -48.57 3.27 -35.26
N LEU A 556 -49.86 3.04 -35.03
CA LEU A 556 -50.44 1.70 -35.10
C LEU A 556 -50.43 1.19 -36.55
N ASP A 557 -50.00 -0.05 -36.76
CA ASP A 557 -49.99 -0.71 -38.07
C ASP A 557 -51.39 -1.29 -38.40
N GLY A 558 -52.43 -0.47 -38.26
CA GLY A 558 -53.82 -0.92 -38.35
C GLY A 558 -54.79 0.03 -37.66
N ILE A 559 -56.03 -0.44 -37.49
CA ILE A 559 -57.04 0.27 -36.70
C ILE A 559 -57.28 -0.45 -35.38
N PRO A 560 -57.52 0.30 -34.28
CA PRO A 560 -57.95 -0.30 -33.02
C PRO A 560 -59.16 -1.20 -33.24
N LEU A 561 -59.23 -2.33 -32.55
CA LEU A 561 -60.35 -3.26 -32.65
C LEU A 561 -61.69 -2.53 -32.41
N SER A 562 -61.72 -1.59 -31.46
CA SER A 562 -62.86 -0.71 -31.16
C SER A 562 -63.32 0.17 -32.33
N ALA A 563 -62.48 0.41 -33.34
CA ALA A 563 -62.84 1.13 -34.57
C ALA A 563 -63.15 0.18 -35.75
N ALA A 564 -62.74 -1.08 -35.68
CA ALA A 564 -62.84 -2.03 -36.79
C ALA A 564 -64.28 -2.38 -37.20
N TYR A 565 -65.23 -2.38 -36.26
CA TYR A 565 -66.62 -2.70 -36.59
C TYR A 565 -67.25 -1.65 -37.52
N LYS A 566 -66.83 -0.39 -37.42
CA LYS A 566 -67.30 0.70 -38.30
C LYS A 566 -66.79 0.51 -39.71
N VAL A 567 -65.53 0.11 -39.86
CA VAL A 567 -64.92 -0.15 -41.17
C VAL A 567 -65.57 -1.36 -41.86
N LEU A 568 -65.88 -2.41 -41.09
CA LEU A 568 -66.61 -3.58 -41.59
C LEU A 568 -68.13 -3.35 -41.72
N ARG A 569 -68.63 -2.16 -41.40
CA ARG A 569 -70.07 -1.81 -41.38
C ARG A 569 -70.92 -2.84 -40.65
N THR A 570 -70.41 -3.36 -39.53
CA THR A 570 -71.07 -4.37 -38.71
C THR A 570 -71.24 -3.87 -37.27
N ASN A 571 -71.67 -4.73 -36.35
CA ASN A 571 -71.77 -4.41 -34.93
C ASN A 571 -70.67 -5.11 -34.11
N TRP A 572 -70.50 -4.66 -32.86
CA TRP A 572 -69.47 -5.17 -31.96
C TRP A 572 -69.56 -6.69 -31.69
N ARG A 573 -70.77 -7.25 -31.60
CA ARG A 573 -70.99 -8.68 -31.34
C ARG A 573 -70.51 -9.54 -32.52
N VAL A 574 -70.78 -9.10 -33.74
CA VAL A 574 -70.31 -9.76 -34.96
C VAL A 574 -68.78 -9.69 -35.06
N LEU A 575 -68.19 -8.52 -34.78
CA LEU A 575 -66.74 -8.36 -34.81
C LEU A 575 -66.04 -9.27 -33.79
N ASN A 576 -66.53 -9.34 -32.55
CA ASN A 576 -65.98 -10.25 -31.55
C ASN A 576 -66.10 -11.71 -32.00
N ALA A 577 -67.25 -12.13 -32.52
CA ALA A 577 -67.40 -13.49 -33.04
C ALA A 577 -66.42 -13.80 -34.19
N LEU A 578 -66.12 -12.82 -35.06
CA LEU A 578 -65.13 -12.98 -36.12
C LEU A 578 -63.69 -13.12 -35.57
N VAL A 579 -63.35 -12.39 -34.50
CA VAL A 579 -62.04 -12.49 -33.85
C VAL A 579 -61.91 -13.78 -33.03
N ASP A 580 -62.90 -14.11 -32.19
CA ASP A 580 -62.90 -15.27 -31.30
C ASP A 580 -62.84 -16.59 -32.08
N ASN A 581 -63.41 -16.62 -33.29
CA ASN A 581 -63.37 -17.78 -34.18
C ASN A 581 -62.20 -17.75 -35.16
N GLY A 582 -61.24 -16.83 -35.01
CA GLY A 582 -60.02 -16.76 -35.81
C GLY A 582 -60.21 -16.33 -37.26
N ILE A 583 -61.39 -15.80 -37.61
CA ILE A 583 -61.68 -15.30 -38.96
C ILE A 583 -61.00 -13.96 -39.20
N ILE A 584 -60.90 -13.09 -38.19
CA ILE A 584 -60.11 -11.85 -38.26
C ILE A 584 -58.97 -11.94 -37.25
N ALA A 585 -57.74 -11.93 -37.75
CA ALA A 585 -56.56 -11.88 -36.90
C ALA A 585 -56.40 -10.51 -36.23
N THR A 586 -56.03 -10.52 -34.96
CA THR A 586 -55.66 -9.31 -34.20
C THR A 586 -54.21 -9.41 -33.75
N SER A 587 -53.56 -8.26 -33.61
CA SER A 587 -52.23 -8.15 -33.01
C SER A 587 -52.30 -7.20 -31.81
N ILE A 588 -51.55 -7.51 -30.76
CA ILE A 588 -51.41 -6.60 -29.62
C ILE A 588 -50.28 -5.62 -29.93
N GLN A 589 -50.61 -4.34 -30.05
CA GLN A 589 -49.66 -3.25 -30.25
C GLN A 589 -49.68 -2.30 -29.05
N ARG A 590 -48.62 -1.52 -28.84
CA ARG A 590 -48.61 -0.49 -27.79
C ARG A 590 -49.22 0.79 -28.33
N HIS A 591 -50.18 1.36 -27.60
CA HIS A 591 -50.78 2.62 -27.99
C HIS A 591 -49.72 3.75 -28.06
N PRO A 592 -49.67 4.58 -29.13
CA PRO A 592 -48.59 5.54 -29.35
C PRO A 592 -48.40 6.58 -28.23
N VAL A 593 -49.49 6.94 -27.54
CA VAL A 593 -49.48 7.96 -26.46
C VAL A 593 -49.35 7.36 -25.07
N ASN A 594 -50.33 6.58 -24.59
CA ASN A 594 -50.32 6.06 -23.22
C ASN A 594 -49.58 4.71 -23.06
N ARG A 595 -49.06 4.15 -24.16
CA ARG A 595 -48.30 2.88 -24.20
C ARG A 595 -49.06 1.66 -23.67
N ALA A 596 -50.37 1.77 -23.47
CA ALA A 596 -51.21 0.66 -23.05
C ALA A 596 -51.28 -0.42 -24.16
N PRO A 597 -51.32 -1.72 -23.81
CA PRO A 597 -51.58 -2.77 -24.78
C PRO A 597 -52.95 -2.56 -25.45
N LEU A 598 -52.98 -2.56 -26.77
CA LEU A 598 -54.17 -2.33 -27.57
C LEU A 598 -54.27 -3.39 -28.68
N ALA A 599 -55.43 -4.05 -28.77
CA ALA A 599 -55.72 -4.95 -29.88
C ALA A 599 -55.98 -4.16 -31.17
N VAL A 600 -55.27 -4.50 -32.23
CA VAL A 600 -55.29 -3.85 -33.54
C VAL A 600 -55.55 -4.87 -34.63
N VAL A 601 -56.42 -4.51 -35.57
CA VAL A 601 -56.60 -5.26 -36.82
C VAL A 601 -55.82 -4.55 -37.93
N SER A 602 -54.97 -5.27 -38.65
CA SER A 602 -54.19 -4.67 -39.73
C SER A 602 -55.09 -4.25 -40.90
N HIS A 603 -54.65 -3.23 -41.66
CA HIS A 603 -55.37 -2.80 -42.86
C HIS A 603 -55.39 -3.88 -43.95
N GLU A 604 -54.38 -4.75 -43.98
CA GLU A 604 -54.31 -5.89 -44.88
C GLU A 604 -55.35 -6.95 -44.50
N GLU A 605 -55.47 -7.28 -43.22
CA GLU A 605 -56.42 -8.27 -42.73
C GLU A 605 -57.88 -7.84 -42.95
N LEU A 606 -58.17 -6.55 -42.76
CA LEU A 606 -59.50 -5.99 -43.07
C LEU A 606 -59.82 -6.07 -44.55
N ARG A 607 -58.84 -5.76 -45.42
CA ARG A 607 -59.00 -5.88 -46.87
C ARG A 607 -59.19 -7.33 -47.28
N ARG A 608 -58.35 -8.25 -46.78
CA ARG A 608 -58.47 -9.70 -46.99
C ARG A 608 -59.86 -10.19 -46.61
N PHE A 609 -60.40 -9.75 -45.46
CA PHE A 609 -61.75 -10.10 -45.05
C PHE A 609 -62.81 -9.51 -45.99
N GLN A 610 -62.72 -8.23 -46.36
CA GLN A 610 -63.68 -7.57 -47.26
C GLN A 610 -63.64 -8.10 -48.70
N ASP A 611 -62.48 -8.55 -49.18
CA ASP A 611 -62.29 -9.14 -50.50
C ASP A 611 -62.79 -10.59 -50.54
N THR A 612 -62.62 -11.31 -49.43
CA THR A 612 -63.06 -12.72 -49.33
C THR A 612 -64.54 -12.81 -49.02
N TYR A 613 -65.07 -11.98 -48.13
CA TYR A 613 -66.41 -12.08 -47.57
C TYR A 613 -67.24 -10.80 -47.73
N VAL A 614 -68.52 -10.96 -48.05
CA VAL A 614 -69.50 -9.87 -48.06
C VAL A 614 -70.69 -10.23 -47.18
N SER A 615 -71.15 -9.28 -46.35
CA SER A 615 -72.34 -9.49 -45.54
C SER A 615 -73.60 -9.45 -46.42
N LEU A 616 -74.66 -10.18 -46.04
CA LEU A 616 -75.92 -10.17 -46.79
C LEU A 616 -76.47 -8.75 -47.00
N VAL A 617 -76.34 -7.88 -45.99
CA VAL A 617 -76.85 -6.50 -46.03
C VAL A 617 -75.99 -5.65 -46.96
N ALA A 618 -74.67 -5.72 -46.85
CA ALA A 618 -73.77 -4.99 -47.74
C ALA A 618 -73.93 -5.45 -49.21
N PHE A 619 -74.08 -6.75 -49.43
CA PHE A 619 -74.29 -7.29 -50.78
C PHE A 619 -75.65 -6.88 -51.37
N ALA A 620 -76.70 -6.79 -50.53
CA ALA A 620 -78.01 -6.31 -50.94
C ALA A 620 -78.00 -4.82 -51.32
N GLU A 621 -77.24 -4.00 -50.58
CA GLU A 621 -77.01 -2.60 -50.90
C GLU A 621 -76.21 -2.44 -52.20
N GLU A 622 -75.14 -3.22 -52.40
CA GLU A 622 -74.34 -3.21 -53.65
C GLU A 622 -75.21 -3.51 -54.89
N LEU A 623 -76.22 -4.38 -54.75
CA LEU A 623 -77.14 -4.77 -55.83
C LEU A 623 -78.44 -3.93 -55.90
N GLY A 624 -78.68 -3.02 -54.95
CA GLY A 624 -79.91 -2.22 -54.89
C GLY A 624 -81.19 -3.02 -54.63
N VAL A 625 -81.09 -4.19 -53.98
CA VAL A 625 -82.21 -5.11 -53.70
C VAL A 625 -82.44 -5.26 -52.20
N HIS A 626 -83.66 -5.64 -51.81
CA HIS A 626 -83.97 -5.89 -50.40
C HIS A 626 -83.31 -7.19 -49.91
N HIS A 627 -82.58 -7.16 -48.79
CA HIS A 627 -81.76 -8.26 -48.26
C HIS A 627 -82.52 -9.61 -48.11
N LEU A 628 -83.81 -9.60 -47.73
CA LEU A 628 -84.63 -10.83 -47.67
C LEU A 628 -84.89 -11.47 -49.04
N LYS A 629 -85.05 -10.66 -50.10
CA LYS A 629 -85.21 -11.17 -51.47
C LYS A 629 -83.90 -11.78 -51.97
N LEU A 630 -82.78 -11.11 -51.69
CA LEU A 630 -81.45 -11.61 -52.02
C LEU A 630 -81.15 -12.94 -51.30
N LYS A 631 -81.50 -13.06 -50.02
CA LYS A 631 -81.35 -14.30 -49.25
C LYS A 631 -82.11 -15.48 -49.87
N ARG A 632 -83.38 -15.27 -50.29
CA ARG A 632 -84.17 -16.30 -50.98
C ARG A 632 -83.54 -16.68 -52.31
N ALA A 633 -83.15 -15.69 -53.11
CA ALA A 633 -82.55 -15.91 -54.43
C ALA A 633 -81.18 -16.62 -54.38
N LEU A 634 -80.40 -16.43 -53.31
CA LEU A 634 -79.15 -17.16 -53.06
C LEU A 634 -79.44 -18.60 -52.61
N ALA A 635 -80.41 -18.81 -51.73
CA ALA A 635 -80.81 -20.14 -51.25
C ALA A 635 -81.41 -21.03 -52.36
N GLU A 636 -82.24 -20.46 -53.25
CA GLU A 636 -82.79 -21.15 -54.43
C GLU A 636 -81.71 -21.60 -55.42
N ARG A 637 -80.54 -20.95 -55.39
CA ARG A 637 -79.35 -21.28 -56.19
C ARG A 637 -78.34 -22.14 -55.44
N GLY A 638 -78.68 -22.65 -54.26
CA GLY A 638 -77.82 -23.50 -53.44
C GLY A 638 -76.64 -22.78 -52.78
N VAL A 639 -76.62 -21.44 -52.78
CA VAL A 639 -75.54 -20.66 -52.15
C VAL A 639 -75.92 -20.32 -50.71
N HIS A 640 -75.23 -20.97 -49.77
CA HIS A 640 -75.39 -20.78 -48.34
C HIS A 640 -74.28 -19.88 -47.76
N PRO A 641 -74.53 -19.15 -46.66
CA PRO A 641 -73.50 -18.34 -46.03
C PRO A 641 -72.43 -19.24 -45.42
N GLU A 642 -71.17 -18.95 -45.72
CA GLU A 642 -70.03 -19.67 -45.16
C GLU A 642 -69.81 -19.31 -43.69
N LEU A 643 -70.07 -18.05 -43.34
CA LEU A 643 -70.15 -17.61 -41.95
C LEU A 643 -71.62 -17.43 -41.59
N ALA A 644 -72.16 -18.45 -40.92
CA ALA A 644 -73.58 -18.54 -40.61
C ALA A 644 -73.96 -17.66 -39.38
N PRO A 645 -75.20 -17.12 -39.37
CA PRO A 645 -75.63 -16.12 -38.37
C PRO A 645 -75.80 -16.69 -36.96
N ASP A 646 -75.94 -18.00 -36.81
CA ASP A 646 -75.96 -18.72 -35.52
C ASP A 646 -74.62 -18.58 -34.77
N ARG A 647 -73.50 -18.61 -35.50
CA ARG A 647 -72.15 -18.50 -34.93
C ARG A 647 -71.58 -17.07 -34.99
N PHE A 648 -71.92 -16.30 -36.02
CA PHE A 648 -71.31 -14.98 -36.28
C PHE A 648 -72.25 -13.79 -36.13
N HIS A 649 -73.52 -14.02 -35.75
CA HIS A 649 -74.57 -13.00 -35.60
C HIS A 649 -74.90 -12.18 -36.86
N ALA A 650 -74.30 -12.54 -38.00
CA ALA A 650 -74.56 -12.00 -39.33
C ALA A 650 -74.23 -13.09 -40.37
N SER A 651 -74.88 -13.03 -41.52
CA SER A 651 -74.62 -13.94 -42.64
C SER A 651 -73.56 -13.32 -43.56
N PHE A 652 -72.40 -13.96 -43.67
CA PHE A 652 -71.39 -13.61 -44.68
C PHE A 652 -71.26 -14.69 -45.73
N TYR A 653 -71.11 -14.26 -46.98
CA TYR A 653 -70.93 -15.09 -48.15
C TYR A 653 -69.56 -14.83 -48.75
N ARG A 654 -68.90 -15.85 -49.32
CA ARG A 654 -67.66 -15.62 -50.07
C ARG A 654 -67.96 -14.86 -51.35
N ARG A 655 -67.24 -13.76 -51.59
CA ARG A 655 -67.45 -12.88 -52.77
C ARG A 655 -67.36 -13.65 -54.08
N GLU A 656 -66.40 -14.56 -54.21
CA GLU A 656 -66.23 -15.44 -55.38
C GLU A 656 -67.48 -16.27 -55.73
N LEU A 657 -68.23 -16.72 -54.73
CA LEU A 657 -69.44 -17.54 -54.93
C LEU A 657 -70.67 -16.70 -55.31
N VAL A 658 -70.65 -15.41 -54.98
CA VAL A 658 -71.82 -14.51 -55.18
C VAL A 658 -71.63 -13.50 -56.32
N THR A 659 -70.39 -13.16 -56.69
CA THR A 659 -70.12 -12.25 -57.83
C THR A 659 -70.45 -12.91 -59.17
N GLY A 660 -70.23 -14.22 -59.32
CA GLY A 660 -70.65 -14.97 -60.52
C GLY A 660 -72.18 -14.99 -60.74
N LEU A 661 -72.97 -14.68 -59.69
CA LEU A 661 -74.43 -14.61 -59.75
C LEU A 661 -74.98 -13.22 -60.10
N ALA A 662 -74.12 -12.19 -60.13
CA ALA A 662 -74.50 -10.82 -60.46
C ALA A 662 -74.66 -10.58 -61.98
N ALA A 663 -74.30 -11.55 -62.83
CA ALA A 663 -74.34 -11.43 -64.29
C ALA A 663 -75.75 -11.47 -64.92
N ASP A 664 -76.82 -11.62 -64.12
CA ASP A 664 -78.21 -11.55 -64.60
C ASP A 664 -79.10 -10.64 -63.72
N PRO A 665 -78.92 -9.32 -63.81
CA PRO A 665 -79.64 -8.34 -62.99
C PRO A 665 -81.13 -8.17 -63.36
N GLU A 666 -81.62 -8.81 -64.44
CA GLU A 666 -83.01 -8.65 -64.89
C GLU A 666 -84.00 -9.57 -64.15
N ARG A 667 -83.54 -10.66 -63.52
CA ARG A 667 -84.40 -11.56 -62.71
C ARG A 667 -84.58 -11.12 -61.25
N LEU A 668 -83.82 -10.14 -60.78
CA LEU A 668 -83.91 -9.59 -59.43
C LEU A 668 -84.63 -8.24 -59.49
N GLY A 669 -85.96 -8.27 -59.55
CA GLY A 669 -86.81 -7.09 -59.78
C GLY A 669 -86.35 -5.83 -59.03
N ARG A 670 -85.97 -4.79 -59.80
CA ARG A 670 -85.60 -3.46 -59.27
C ARG A 670 -86.77 -2.88 -58.48
N ASN A 671 -86.52 -2.42 -57.25
CA ASN A 671 -87.48 -1.54 -56.58
C ASN A 671 -87.41 -0.15 -57.23
N ARG A 672 -88.45 0.25 -57.97
CA ARG A 672 -88.73 1.66 -58.28
C ARG A 672 -89.07 2.36 -56.96
N ILE A 673 -88.19 3.24 -56.47
CA ILE A 673 -88.56 4.23 -55.46
C ILE A 673 -89.03 5.48 -56.20
N SER A 674 -90.35 5.70 -56.24
CA SER A 674 -90.97 6.94 -56.69
C SER A 674 -91.43 7.79 -55.50
N ARG A 675 -90.68 8.87 -55.26
CA ARG A 675 -91.03 10.23 -54.73
C ARG A 675 -91.77 10.39 -53.38
N GLY A 676 -91.33 11.43 -52.64
CA GLY A 676 -91.77 11.87 -51.30
C GLY A 676 -93.15 12.57 -51.25
N PRO A 677 -93.45 13.53 -50.34
CA PRO A 677 -92.58 14.28 -49.41
C PRO A 677 -92.87 14.00 -47.91
N SER A 678 -91.84 14.11 -47.06
CA SER A 678 -92.01 14.15 -45.60
C SER A 678 -92.43 15.55 -45.15
N ARG A 679 -93.57 15.62 -44.46
CA ARG A 679 -94.06 16.83 -43.80
C ARG A 679 -93.09 17.27 -42.69
N SER A 680 -92.74 18.54 -42.75
CA SER A 680 -92.11 19.34 -41.71
C SER A 680 -92.96 19.39 -40.42
N ARG A 681 -92.33 19.10 -39.27
CA ARG A 681 -92.62 19.74 -37.98
C ARG A 681 -91.33 19.85 -37.17
N HIS A 682 -90.72 21.04 -37.19
CA HIS A 682 -90.03 21.63 -36.04
C HIS A 682 -91.08 22.16 -35.02
N PRO A 683 -90.73 22.67 -33.82
CA PRO A 683 -89.42 22.83 -33.14
C PRO A 683 -89.45 22.29 -31.67
N GLY A 684 -88.35 22.42 -30.91
CA GLY A 684 -88.40 22.18 -29.46
C GLY A 684 -87.05 22.25 -28.75
N ARG A 685 -86.66 23.46 -28.37
CA ARG A 685 -85.63 23.78 -27.37
C ARG A 685 -86.21 23.49 -25.98
N LEU A 686 -85.34 23.16 -25.02
CA LEU A 686 -85.39 23.44 -23.56
C LEU A 686 -85.16 22.22 -22.66
N GLU A 687 -84.16 22.40 -21.81
CA GLU A 687 -84.16 22.19 -20.36
C GLU A 687 -84.16 20.76 -19.79
N HIS A 688 -83.12 20.54 -18.98
CA HIS A 688 -83.08 19.57 -17.89
C HIS A 688 -84.23 19.80 -16.90
N PRO A 689 -84.76 18.71 -16.33
CA PRO A 689 -84.87 18.69 -14.87
C PRO A 689 -84.52 17.33 -14.22
N THR A 690 -84.04 17.45 -12.98
CA THR A 690 -83.83 16.43 -11.94
C THR A 690 -85.09 15.62 -11.57
N PRO A 691 -84.99 14.59 -10.70
CA PRO A 691 -85.45 14.82 -9.32
C PRO A 691 -84.70 14.08 -8.18
N SER A 692 -84.63 14.78 -7.03
CA SER A 692 -84.76 14.40 -5.60
C SER A 692 -84.15 13.09 -5.07
N ALA A 693 -83.27 13.06 -4.05
CA ALA A 693 -83.30 13.54 -2.65
C ALA A 693 -84.06 12.66 -1.62
N ARG A 694 -83.30 12.11 -0.64
CA ARG A 694 -83.59 11.92 0.81
C ARG A 694 -82.37 11.18 1.43
N ALA A 695 -81.50 11.77 2.26
CA ALA A 695 -81.62 12.34 3.61
C ALA A 695 -81.29 11.34 4.75
N ARG A 696 -80.54 11.84 5.76
CA ARG A 696 -80.12 11.31 7.08
C ARG A 696 -78.68 10.75 7.11
N SER A 697 -77.80 11.04 8.07
CA SER A 697 -77.72 11.94 9.23
C SER A 697 -76.34 11.67 9.89
N CYS A 698 -75.65 12.69 10.40
CA CYS A 698 -74.46 12.55 11.28
C CYS A 698 -74.82 11.82 12.60
N PRO A 699 -73.83 11.39 13.42
CA PRO A 699 -73.15 12.35 14.31
C PRO A 699 -71.63 12.13 14.52
N GLU A 700 -70.98 13.22 14.93
CA GLU A 700 -69.69 13.24 15.67
C GLU A 700 -69.83 12.53 17.03
N VAL A 701 -68.81 11.79 17.48
CA VAL A 701 -68.44 11.63 18.91
C VAL A 701 -66.95 11.25 19.03
N SER A 702 -66.17 12.19 19.57
CA SER A 702 -65.22 12.06 20.70
C SER A 702 -64.23 10.89 20.84
N SER A 703 -62.98 11.31 21.10
CA SER A 703 -61.85 10.61 21.72
C SER A 703 -62.21 9.71 22.94
N PRO A 704 -61.34 8.76 23.32
CA PRO A 704 -60.50 9.08 24.48
C PRO A 704 -59.04 8.58 24.42
N ALA A 705 -58.22 9.31 25.16
CA ALA A 705 -56.86 8.99 25.56
C ALA A 705 -56.72 7.75 26.47
N LYS A 706 -55.60 7.03 26.34
CA LYS A 706 -54.83 6.36 27.43
C LYS A 706 -53.35 6.39 27.01
N ARG A 707 -52.45 7.13 27.68
CA ARG A 707 -51.62 6.71 28.86
C ARG A 707 -51.11 5.27 28.71
N GLY A 708 -49.84 4.91 28.76
CA GLY A 708 -48.58 5.57 29.10
C GLY A 708 -47.43 4.54 29.01
N CYS A 709 -46.26 4.90 29.56
CA CYS A 709 -45.05 4.09 29.80
C CYS A 709 -43.92 4.11 28.75
N ARG A 710 -43.06 5.15 28.85
CA ARG A 710 -41.59 4.99 29.03
C ARG A 710 -41.33 4.44 30.47
N PRO A 711 -40.14 3.92 30.87
CA PRO A 711 -38.80 4.17 30.32
C PRO A 711 -37.87 2.94 30.23
N GLY A 712 -36.64 3.11 29.72
CA GLY A 712 -35.61 2.08 29.87
C GLY A 712 -34.37 2.29 29.02
N SER A 713 -33.50 3.19 29.49
CA SER A 713 -32.07 3.30 29.20
C SER A 713 -31.34 1.96 29.06
N ARG A 714 -30.52 1.84 28.01
CA ARG A 714 -29.15 1.30 28.04
C ARG A 714 -28.30 2.02 27.01
#